data_AF-A0A946FHV9-F1
#
_entry.id   AF-A0A946FHV9-F1
#
_cell.length_a   1.000
_cell.length_b   1.000
_cell.length_c   1.000
_cell.angle_alpha   90.00
_cell.angle_beta   90.00
_cell.angle_gamma   90.00
#
_symmetry.space_group_name_H-M   'P 1'
#
loop_
_entity.id
_entity.type
_entity.pdbx_description
1 polymer ?
#
loop_
_entity_poly.entity_id
_entity_poly.type
_entity_poly.pdbx_seq_one_letter_code
_entity_poly.pdbx_strand_id
1 'polypeptide(L)'
;MSLSSVLLEKLPLISLDLETTGLQTRTDRVVQIGAIDPYDDANYLDILVNPGVAIPRRSTDIHGISDDMVADKPVLSQTFPRLRDCINDRVVIGYNIGFDLAVIAAETDRYGIAWDIPPALCVRQMATIALGRDAIMMMGTLETLAQHFEIPLADRHTAIGDAIMTGKLFRALLVELQAQGINTYADLQKATATLDDQRIAGTNAGWVDVAAIEQPYASFRALSRIDPFPYSHKIDDLMITTPLIMPPDSIVLDAAYRMKEEKRECVFVGTSPEQVIGIVSERDIVHCMALPVDEVTRARDIRLSSIMAAPVLTVSEDDYMHVAMARMQKHDIRHLGVTNANGAMTGYISGRELNRLRLTDAMVIGDDINQAENGDDMGKPIKGLPLLSRSLSDEGVKAYAIASVISSQYRAALARSTVLAEQIMCADGVPPPAEYAVLILGSAGREESLLAADQDHAIIYDQDKNKDNRLDPVATQQWFEQLGQHIADIMNSAGIPYCTGGVMANTATWCKSLTDWTKTVRGWISRGSAEDVLHVDIFFDYHCVYGNQQLANTLQKQIIRIVKGQLDFLKLLASNIQSQHAGITFWGGFVTENGRFNVKRNVLLPITESLRVLSVSRSISARNSVERAEQLMAKGNIPPEIILLAEDLQFCIKLVLRQQITDISKGLTPTTLIDLGALSAREKKTLKSVQGRVKHLEQLLFDCLFG
;
A
#
# COMPACT_ATOMS: atom_id res chain seq x y z
N MET A 1 -40.61 -26.53 8.17
CA MET A 1 -40.08 -27.80 7.61
C MET A 1 -38.56 -27.74 7.68
N SER A 2 -37.86 -28.85 7.89
CA SER A 2 -36.39 -28.83 7.81
C SER A 2 -35.97 -28.57 6.36
N LEU A 3 -35.26 -27.47 6.09
CA LEU A 3 -34.76 -27.13 4.76
C LEU A 3 -33.66 -28.08 4.28
N SER A 4 -33.06 -28.85 5.18
CA SER A 4 -31.85 -29.66 4.93
C SER A 4 -31.94 -30.60 3.72
N SER A 5 -33.08 -31.26 3.50
CA SER A 5 -33.27 -32.21 2.38
C SER A 5 -33.89 -31.58 1.13
N VAL A 6 -34.17 -30.27 1.15
CA VAL A 6 -34.74 -29.57 0.00
C VAL A 6 -33.64 -29.39 -1.06
N LEU A 7 -33.95 -29.73 -2.31
CA LEU A 7 -33.06 -29.50 -3.45
C LEU A 7 -32.83 -27.99 -3.63
N LEU A 8 -31.61 -27.60 -3.99
CA LEU A 8 -31.25 -26.18 -4.17
C LEU A 8 -32.16 -25.46 -5.17
N GLU A 9 -32.58 -26.15 -6.23
CA GLU A 9 -33.51 -25.63 -7.25
C GLU A 9 -34.96 -25.44 -6.75
N LYS A 10 -35.33 -26.10 -5.63
CA LYS A 10 -36.69 -26.08 -5.04
C LYS A 10 -36.75 -25.27 -3.74
N LEU A 11 -35.66 -24.58 -3.39
CA LEU A 11 -35.67 -23.72 -2.22
C LEU A 11 -36.65 -22.56 -2.41
N PRO A 12 -37.46 -22.22 -1.40
CA PRO A 12 -38.20 -20.96 -1.40
C PRO A 12 -37.17 -19.84 -1.25
N LEU A 13 -36.89 -19.08 -2.32
CA LEU A 13 -35.79 -18.11 -2.34
C LEU A 13 -36.30 -16.67 -2.48
N ILE A 14 -35.50 -15.75 -1.97
CA ILE A 14 -35.57 -14.34 -2.34
C ILE A 14 -34.15 -13.82 -2.52
N SER A 15 -33.87 -13.23 -3.67
CA SER A 15 -32.62 -12.51 -3.90
C SER A 15 -32.75 -11.11 -3.31
N LEU A 16 -31.80 -10.67 -2.50
CA LEU A 16 -31.82 -9.41 -1.77
C LEU A 16 -30.50 -8.67 -1.99
N ASP A 17 -30.61 -7.36 -2.19
CA ASP A 17 -29.51 -6.41 -2.23
C ASP A 17 -29.97 -5.05 -1.66
N LEU A 18 -29.04 -4.26 -1.13
CA LEU A 18 -29.29 -2.94 -0.56
C LEU A 18 -28.34 -1.89 -1.12
N GLU A 19 -28.87 -0.70 -1.38
CA GLU A 19 -28.05 0.51 -1.49
C GLU A 19 -28.04 1.23 -0.15
N THR A 20 -26.86 1.70 0.26
CA THR A 20 -26.63 2.26 1.60
C THR A 20 -25.88 3.60 1.54
N THR A 21 -25.94 4.39 2.61
CA THR A 21 -25.19 5.65 2.72
C THR A 21 -23.67 5.44 2.78
N GLY A 22 -23.22 4.20 2.92
CA GLY A 22 -21.83 3.79 2.97
C GLY A 22 -21.72 2.32 3.35
N LEU A 23 -20.51 1.85 3.61
CA LEU A 23 -20.23 0.42 3.75
C LEU A 23 -19.94 -0.04 5.20
N GLN A 24 -20.19 0.79 6.21
CA GLN A 24 -20.06 0.43 7.63
C GLN A 24 -21.38 -0.14 8.16
N THR A 25 -21.46 -1.46 8.38
CA THR A 25 -22.71 -2.16 8.68
C THR A 25 -23.44 -1.68 9.94
N ARG A 26 -22.71 -1.10 10.92
CA ARG A 26 -23.32 -0.61 12.17
C ARG A 26 -23.83 0.82 12.08
N THR A 27 -23.25 1.66 11.22
CA THR A 27 -23.39 3.13 11.25
C THR A 27 -24.05 3.69 10.01
N ASP A 28 -23.79 3.11 8.85
CA ASP A 28 -24.42 3.51 7.59
C ASP A 28 -25.87 3.03 7.50
N ARG A 29 -26.65 3.76 6.71
CA ARG A 29 -28.11 3.66 6.65
C ARG A 29 -28.59 3.11 5.32
N VAL A 30 -29.75 2.46 5.29
CA VAL A 30 -30.36 1.94 4.06
C VAL A 30 -30.98 3.07 3.24
N VAL A 31 -30.76 3.06 1.93
CA VAL A 31 -31.22 4.06 0.95
C VAL A 31 -32.12 3.43 -0.13
N GLN A 32 -31.87 2.17 -0.50
CA GLN A 32 -32.77 1.37 -1.34
C GLN A 32 -32.79 -0.09 -0.88
N ILE A 33 -33.93 -0.74 -1.06
CA ILE A 33 -34.10 -2.18 -0.85
C ILE A 33 -34.57 -2.78 -2.17
N GLY A 34 -33.80 -3.74 -2.69
CA GLY A 34 -34.16 -4.54 -3.86
C GLY A 34 -34.29 -6.00 -3.45
N ALA A 35 -35.46 -6.60 -3.68
CA ALA A 35 -35.66 -8.02 -3.47
C ALA A 35 -36.47 -8.63 -4.61
N ILE A 36 -36.13 -9.84 -5.06
CA ILE A 36 -36.87 -10.51 -6.14
C ILE A 36 -36.82 -12.03 -6.00
N ASP A 37 -37.93 -12.68 -6.34
CA ASP A 37 -37.96 -14.13 -6.49
C ASP A 37 -37.23 -14.54 -7.79
N PRO A 38 -36.12 -15.32 -7.72
CA PRO A 38 -35.36 -15.70 -8.92
C PRO A 38 -36.13 -16.55 -9.96
N TYR A 39 -37.33 -17.04 -9.61
CA TYR A 39 -38.17 -17.87 -10.46
C TYR A 39 -39.52 -17.22 -10.81
N ASP A 40 -39.86 -16.10 -10.20
CA ASP A 40 -41.10 -15.36 -10.44
C ASP A 40 -40.84 -13.85 -10.44
N ASP A 41 -40.55 -13.31 -11.63
CA ASP A 41 -40.25 -11.88 -11.81
C ASP A 41 -41.42 -10.96 -11.41
N ALA A 42 -42.64 -11.50 -11.21
CA ALA A 42 -43.79 -10.73 -10.70
C ALA A 42 -43.74 -10.52 -9.17
N ASN A 43 -42.89 -11.26 -8.46
CA ASN A 43 -42.74 -11.21 -7.02
C ASN A 43 -41.44 -10.49 -6.64
N TYR A 44 -41.52 -9.15 -6.61
CA TYR A 44 -40.38 -8.30 -6.31
C TYR A 44 -40.74 -7.13 -5.38
N LEU A 45 -39.72 -6.57 -4.77
CA LEU A 45 -39.73 -5.40 -3.92
C LEU A 45 -38.63 -4.45 -4.41
N ASP A 46 -39.01 -3.23 -4.75
CA ASP A 46 -38.06 -2.17 -5.09
C ASP A 46 -38.53 -0.89 -4.39
N ILE A 47 -37.82 -0.49 -3.34
CA ILE A 47 -38.24 0.61 -2.46
C ILE A 47 -37.05 1.50 -2.13
N LEU A 48 -37.21 2.79 -2.41
CA LEU A 48 -36.36 3.84 -1.84
C LEU A 48 -36.72 4.11 -0.38
N VAL A 49 -35.70 4.28 0.45
CA VAL A 49 -35.80 4.49 1.89
C VAL A 49 -35.17 5.81 2.24
N ASN A 50 -35.83 6.60 3.08
CA ASN A 50 -35.22 7.79 3.67
C ASN A 50 -34.26 7.35 4.79
N PRO A 51 -32.95 7.56 4.65
CA PRO A 51 -31.97 7.13 5.66
C PRO A 51 -31.99 8.00 6.93
N GLY A 52 -32.71 9.13 6.93
CA GLY A 52 -32.78 10.07 8.06
C GLY A 52 -31.45 10.78 8.36
N VAL A 53 -30.47 10.66 7.46
CA VAL A 53 -29.16 11.31 7.49
C VAL A 53 -28.80 11.74 6.06
N ALA A 54 -27.90 12.70 5.89
CA ALA A 54 -27.44 13.08 4.56
C ALA A 54 -26.74 11.91 3.87
N ILE A 55 -27.11 11.65 2.61
CA ILE A 55 -26.45 10.65 1.77
C ILE A 55 -25.11 11.24 1.31
N PRO A 56 -23.97 10.62 1.64
CA PRO A 56 -22.69 11.09 1.15
C PRO A 56 -22.63 11.07 -0.37
N ARG A 57 -22.10 12.15 -0.97
CA ARG A 57 -22.00 12.29 -2.43
C ARG A 57 -21.33 11.09 -3.12
N ARG A 58 -20.32 10.50 -2.49
CA ARG A 58 -19.65 9.27 -2.96
C ARG A 58 -20.62 8.09 -3.16
N SER A 59 -21.64 7.96 -2.30
CA SER A 59 -22.63 6.88 -2.38
C SER A 59 -23.66 7.20 -3.48
N THR A 60 -24.11 8.46 -3.54
CA THR A 60 -24.95 8.96 -4.64
C THR A 60 -24.28 8.79 -6.01
N ASP A 61 -22.97 8.99 -6.13
CA ASP A 61 -22.23 8.83 -7.39
C ASP A 61 -22.17 7.35 -7.85
N ILE A 62 -22.36 6.38 -6.93
CA ILE A 62 -22.40 4.95 -7.22
C ILE A 62 -23.82 4.51 -7.62
N HIS A 63 -24.78 4.67 -6.72
CA HIS A 63 -26.14 4.13 -6.88
C HIS A 63 -27.13 5.13 -7.48
N GLY A 64 -26.71 6.37 -7.71
CA GLY A 64 -27.52 7.43 -8.34
C GLY A 64 -28.64 8.01 -7.48
N ILE A 65 -28.69 7.70 -6.18
CA ILE A 65 -29.78 8.14 -5.27
C ILE A 65 -29.30 9.36 -4.46
N SER A 66 -29.96 10.49 -4.64
CA SER A 66 -29.68 11.73 -3.93
C SER A 66 -30.60 11.93 -2.72
N ASP A 67 -30.24 12.85 -1.82
CA ASP A 67 -31.09 13.25 -0.69
C ASP A 67 -32.48 13.69 -1.14
N ASP A 68 -32.58 14.43 -2.26
CA ASP A 68 -33.85 14.90 -2.81
C ASP A 68 -34.78 13.75 -3.26
N MET A 69 -34.22 12.64 -3.75
CA MET A 69 -34.99 11.49 -4.22
C MET A 69 -35.63 10.69 -3.07
N VAL A 70 -35.06 10.76 -1.87
CA VAL A 70 -35.50 10.01 -0.69
C VAL A 70 -36.15 10.88 0.38
N ALA A 71 -36.12 12.20 0.24
CA ALA A 71 -36.62 13.13 1.26
C ALA A 71 -38.07 12.87 1.67
N ASP A 72 -38.95 12.51 0.71
CA ASP A 72 -40.36 12.20 0.91
C ASP A 72 -40.65 10.70 1.12
N LYS A 73 -39.61 9.86 1.10
CA LYS A 73 -39.74 8.41 1.20
C LYS A 73 -39.84 7.94 2.66
N PRO A 74 -40.48 6.79 2.92
CA PRO A 74 -40.55 6.23 4.26
C PRO A 74 -39.17 5.84 4.81
N VAL A 75 -38.99 5.96 6.12
CA VAL A 75 -37.80 5.44 6.83
C VAL A 75 -37.88 3.93 6.98
N LEU A 76 -36.75 3.27 7.32
CA LEU A 76 -36.72 1.79 7.37
C LEU A 76 -37.81 1.20 8.28
N SER A 77 -38.07 1.78 9.45
CA SER A 77 -39.10 1.25 10.37
C SER A 77 -40.50 1.16 9.76
N GLN A 78 -40.79 1.98 8.74
CA GLN A 78 -42.07 1.97 8.01
C GLN A 78 -42.07 1.00 6.82
N THR A 79 -40.91 0.77 6.18
CA THR A 79 -40.79 -0.16 5.04
C THR A 79 -40.51 -1.60 5.48
N PHE A 80 -39.92 -1.78 6.66
CA PHE A 80 -39.49 -3.08 7.18
C PHE A 80 -40.59 -4.15 7.22
N PRO A 81 -41.87 -3.87 7.58
CA PRO A 81 -42.92 -4.87 7.49
C PRO A 81 -43.05 -5.50 6.10
N ARG A 82 -42.92 -4.71 5.04
CA ARG A 82 -42.99 -5.20 3.65
C ARG A 82 -41.78 -6.04 3.28
N LEU A 83 -40.58 -5.62 3.72
CA LEU A 83 -39.35 -6.41 3.54
C LEU A 83 -39.44 -7.74 4.29
N ARG A 84 -39.91 -7.72 5.54
CA ARG A 84 -40.12 -8.92 6.35
C ARG A 84 -41.12 -9.86 5.71
N ASP A 85 -42.25 -9.37 5.20
CA ASP A 85 -43.24 -10.21 4.51
C ASP A 85 -42.67 -10.82 3.21
N CYS A 86 -41.77 -10.10 2.54
CA CYS A 86 -41.05 -10.60 1.36
C CYS A 86 -40.02 -11.70 1.70
N ILE A 87 -39.38 -11.61 2.87
CA ILE A 87 -38.34 -12.54 3.35
C ILE A 87 -38.91 -13.75 4.09
N ASN A 88 -40.02 -13.61 4.80
CA ASN A 88 -40.57 -14.62 5.68
C ASN A 88 -40.76 -15.97 4.96
N ASP A 89 -40.40 -17.06 5.65
CA ASP A 89 -40.46 -18.43 5.16
C ASP A 89 -39.60 -18.74 3.91
N ARG A 90 -38.67 -17.85 3.55
CA ARG A 90 -37.72 -18.01 2.44
C ARG A 90 -36.27 -18.04 2.91
N VAL A 91 -35.41 -18.59 2.06
CA VAL A 91 -33.95 -18.48 2.14
C VAL A 91 -33.52 -17.25 1.36
N VAL A 92 -32.76 -16.36 1.99
CA VAL A 92 -32.27 -15.14 1.35
C VAL A 92 -30.98 -15.42 0.60
N ILE A 93 -30.87 -14.99 -0.64
CA ILE A 93 -29.63 -15.05 -1.43
C ILE A 93 -29.16 -13.63 -1.75
N GLY A 94 -27.85 -13.45 -1.77
CA GLY A 94 -27.22 -12.16 -2.09
C GLY A 94 -25.76 -12.39 -2.50
N TYR A 95 -25.18 -11.49 -3.29
CA TYR A 95 -23.81 -11.66 -3.76
C TYR A 95 -22.79 -11.64 -2.62
N ASN A 96 -23.03 -10.79 -1.61
CA ASN A 96 -22.30 -10.75 -0.34
C ASN A 96 -23.27 -10.60 0.85
N ILE A 97 -24.32 -11.41 0.86
CA ILE A 97 -25.55 -11.22 1.64
C ILE A 97 -25.39 -10.91 3.13
N GLY A 98 -24.28 -11.35 3.74
CA GLY A 98 -24.01 -11.02 5.14
C GLY A 98 -23.81 -9.53 5.38
N PHE A 99 -23.55 -8.71 4.35
CA PHE A 99 -23.44 -7.25 4.49
C PHE A 99 -24.83 -6.65 4.67
N ASP A 100 -25.71 -6.95 3.73
CA ASP A 100 -27.10 -6.50 3.68
C ASP A 100 -27.84 -6.87 4.96
N LEU A 101 -27.71 -8.14 5.38
CA LEU A 101 -28.31 -8.62 6.61
C LEU A 101 -27.74 -7.91 7.85
N ALA A 102 -26.46 -7.58 7.87
CA ALA A 102 -25.86 -6.88 9.01
C ALA A 102 -26.32 -5.41 9.09
N VAL A 103 -26.52 -4.74 7.94
CA VAL A 103 -27.08 -3.39 7.87
C VAL A 103 -28.54 -3.40 8.33
N ILE A 104 -29.34 -4.37 7.87
CA ILE A 104 -30.72 -4.54 8.32
C ILE A 104 -30.78 -4.77 9.83
N ALA A 105 -29.92 -5.62 10.40
CA ALA A 105 -29.85 -5.84 11.85
C ALA A 105 -29.59 -4.54 12.60
N ALA A 106 -28.57 -3.79 12.19
CA ALA A 106 -28.21 -2.54 12.84
C ALA A 106 -29.34 -1.50 12.74
N GLU A 107 -30.06 -1.45 11.62
CA GLU A 107 -31.21 -0.57 11.47
C GLU A 107 -32.43 -1.01 12.28
N THR A 108 -32.74 -2.31 12.32
CA THR A 108 -33.85 -2.82 13.15
C THR A 108 -33.57 -2.56 14.63
N ASP A 109 -32.33 -2.74 15.07
CA ASP A 109 -31.88 -2.42 16.43
C ASP A 109 -32.06 -0.94 16.76
N ARG A 110 -31.70 -0.03 15.82
CA ARG A 110 -31.88 1.42 15.99
C ARG A 110 -33.33 1.82 16.23
N TYR A 111 -34.27 1.11 15.62
CA TYR A 111 -35.70 1.37 15.75
C TYR A 111 -36.39 0.48 16.80
N GLY A 112 -35.65 -0.36 17.53
CA GLY A 112 -36.21 -1.30 18.50
C GLY A 112 -37.14 -2.35 17.90
N ILE A 113 -36.91 -2.71 16.63
CA ILE A 113 -37.70 -3.69 15.89
C ILE A 113 -37.04 -5.05 16.10
N ALA A 114 -37.80 -6.01 16.63
CA ALA A 114 -37.35 -7.39 16.71
C ALA A 114 -37.23 -8.00 15.30
N TRP A 115 -36.04 -8.53 14.99
CA TRP A 115 -35.78 -9.21 13.73
C TRP A 115 -34.89 -10.43 13.95
N ASP A 116 -35.39 -11.59 13.52
CA ASP A 116 -34.61 -12.81 13.44
C ASP A 116 -33.97 -12.91 12.06
N ILE A 117 -32.64 -13.04 12.01
CA ILE A 117 -31.90 -13.14 10.75
C ILE A 117 -32.35 -14.42 10.02
N PRO A 118 -32.85 -14.32 8.77
CA PRO A 118 -33.34 -15.46 8.02
C PRO A 118 -32.18 -16.39 7.60
N PRO A 119 -32.47 -17.66 7.27
CA PRO A 119 -31.49 -18.51 6.60
C PRO A 119 -31.03 -17.84 5.30
N ALA A 120 -29.71 -17.78 5.08
CA ALA A 120 -29.15 -17.08 3.94
C ALA A 120 -28.04 -17.87 3.24
N LEU A 121 -27.87 -17.63 1.94
CA LEU A 121 -26.80 -18.19 1.10
C LEU A 121 -26.06 -17.07 0.38
N CYS A 122 -24.74 -17.07 0.52
CA CYS A 122 -23.88 -16.11 -0.17
C CYS A 122 -23.52 -16.65 -1.55
N VAL A 123 -24.00 -16.00 -2.63
CA VAL A 123 -23.78 -16.46 -4.01
C VAL A 123 -22.29 -16.42 -4.38
N ARG A 124 -21.50 -15.52 -3.80
CA ARG A 124 -20.04 -15.53 -3.97
C ARG A 124 -19.37 -16.76 -3.34
N GLN A 125 -19.84 -17.22 -2.17
CA GLN A 125 -19.34 -18.47 -1.58
C GLN A 125 -19.73 -19.67 -2.43
N MET A 126 -20.95 -19.69 -2.96
CA MET A 126 -21.40 -20.71 -3.92
C MET A 126 -20.51 -20.74 -5.16
N ALA A 127 -20.19 -19.57 -5.73
CA ALA A 127 -19.28 -19.45 -6.86
C ALA A 127 -17.87 -19.96 -6.53
N THR A 128 -17.40 -19.72 -5.29
CA THR A 128 -16.10 -20.22 -4.80
C THR A 128 -16.05 -21.74 -4.72
N ILE A 129 -17.16 -22.37 -4.32
CA ILE A 129 -17.29 -23.83 -4.31
C ILE A 129 -17.35 -24.36 -5.74
N ALA A 130 -18.21 -23.77 -6.57
CA ALA A 130 -18.49 -24.21 -7.94
C ALA A 130 -17.29 -24.05 -8.90
N LEU A 131 -16.60 -22.92 -8.86
CA LEU A 131 -15.54 -22.59 -9.83
C LEU A 131 -14.13 -22.74 -9.25
N GLY A 132 -14.02 -22.94 -7.93
CA GLY A 132 -12.74 -22.97 -7.23
C GLY A 132 -12.23 -21.57 -6.88
N ARG A 133 -11.31 -21.52 -5.90
CA ARG A 133 -10.79 -20.26 -5.35
C ARG A 133 -10.03 -19.43 -6.38
N ASP A 134 -9.24 -20.07 -7.24
CA ASP A 134 -8.42 -19.40 -8.25
C ASP A 134 -9.27 -18.69 -9.31
N ALA A 135 -10.40 -19.29 -9.71
CA ALA A 135 -11.34 -18.67 -10.66
C ALA A 135 -12.06 -17.45 -10.05
N ILE A 136 -12.43 -17.53 -8.76
CA ILE A 136 -13.04 -16.39 -8.04
C ILE A 136 -12.01 -15.29 -7.76
N MET A 137 -10.72 -15.60 -7.65
CA MET A 137 -9.66 -14.57 -7.59
C MET A 137 -9.57 -13.77 -8.89
N MET A 138 -9.82 -14.39 -10.05
CA MET A 138 -9.77 -13.72 -11.36
C MET A 138 -11.09 -13.03 -11.76
N MET A 139 -12.24 -13.55 -11.31
CA MET A 139 -13.58 -13.09 -11.69
C MET A 139 -14.42 -12.76 -10.44
N GLY A 140 -13.86 -12.05 -9.48
CA GLY A 140 -14.43 -11.96 -8.12
C GLY A 140 -15.63 -11.02 -7.93
N THR A 141 -16.09 -10.33 -8.98
CA THR A 141 -17.21 -9.36 -8.90
C THR A 141 -18.49 -9.94 -9.50
N LEU A 142 -19.66 -9.43 -9.05
CA LEU A 142 -20.95 -9.85 -9.58
C LEU A 142 -21.02 -9.66 -11.10
N GLU A 143 -20.47 -8.55 -11.60
CA GLU A 143 -20.39 -8.25 -13.03
C GLU A 143 -19.51 -9.23 -13.80
N THR A 144 -18.31 -9.54 -13.30
CA THR A 144 -17.37 -10.44 -13.99
C THR A 144 -17.88 -11.88 -13.99
N LEU A 145 -18.55 -12.33 -12.93
CA LEU A 145 -19.23 -13.63 -12.93
C LEU A 145 -20.47 -13.63 -13.82
N ALA A 146 -21.27 -12.57 -13.81
CA ALA A 146 -22.41 -12.47 -14.72
C ALA A 146 -21.95 -12.54 -16.18
N GLN A 147 -20.86 -11.85 -16.54
CA GLN A 147 -20.24 -11.93 -17.86
C GLN A 147 -19.70 -13.34 -18.17
N HIS A 148 -19.04 -13.99 -17.20
CA HIS A 148 -18.54 -15.37 -17.36
C HIS A 148 -19.66 -16.37 -17.69
N PHE A 149 -20.83 -16.20 -17.08
CA PHE A 149 -22.02 -17.02 -17.34
C PHE A 149 -22.94 -16.45 -18.44
N GLU A 150 -22.47 -15.47 -19.21
CA GLU A 150 -23.21 -14.83 -20.31
C GLU A 150 -24.58 -14.26 -19.89
N ILE A 151 -24.70 -13.80 -18.64
CA ILE A 151 -25.89 -13.17 -18.09
C ILE A 151 -25.93 -11.69 -18.52
N PRO A 152 -26.99 -11.23 -19.22
CA PRO A 152 -27.07 -9.84 -19.65
C PRO A 152 -27.04 -8.85 -18.48
N LEU A 153 -26.18 -7.82 -18.60
CA LEU A 153 -26.14 -6.72 -17.65
C LEU A 153 -27.33 -5.77 -17.91
N ALA A 154 -28.15 -5.55 -16.89
CA ALA A 154 -29.23 -4.56 -16.90
C ALA A 154 -29.33 -3.91 -15.51
N ASP A 155 -29.49 -2.59 -15.47
CA ASP A 155 -29.77 -1.77 -14.28
C ASP A 155 -28.83 -2.00 -13.07
N ARG A 156 -27.53 -2.21 -13.34
CA ARG A 156 -26.46 -2.29 -12.32
C ARG A 156 -26.43 -1.04 -11.43
N HIS A 157 -26.06 -1.23 -10.16
CA HIS A 157 -26.01 -0.15 -9.14
C HIS A 157 -27.38 0.42 -8.78
N THR A 158 -28.41 -0.41 -8.97
CA THR A 158 -29.67 -0.29 -8.27
C THR A 158 -29.84 -1.58 -7.46
N ALA A 159 -30.41 -1.48 -6.27
CA ALA A 159 -30.61 -2.65 -5.41
C ALA A 159 -31.41 -3.75 -6.15
N ILE A 160 -32.43 -3.35 -6.94
CA ILE A 160 -33.24 -4.32 -7.67
C ILE A 160 -32.48 -4.98 -8.83
N GLY A 161 -31.67 -4.23 -9.59
CA GLY A 161 -30.88 -4.78 -10.68
C GLY A 161 -29.81 -5.76 -10.19
N ASP A 162 -29.17 -5.45 -9.07
CA ASP A 162 -28.18 -6.32 -8.43
C ASP A 162 -28.81 -7.58 -7.81
N ALA A 163 -30.01 -7.46 -7.22
CA ALA A 163 -30.79 -8.61 -6.77
C ALA A 163 -31.22 -9.52 -7.93
N ILE A 164 -31.69 -8.96 -9.06
CA ILE A 164 -32.03 -9.72 -10.28
C ILE A 164 -30.81 -10.49 -10.80
N MET A 165 -29.67 -9.80 -10.90
CA MET A 165 -28.44 -10.38 -11.40
C MET A 165 -27.94 -11.51 -10.51
N THR A 166 -27.98 -11.31 -9.20
CA THR A 166 -27.64 -12.32 -8.20
C THR A 166 -28.53 -13.55 -8.32
N GLY A 167 -29.84 -13.37 -8.53
CA GLY A 167 -30.78 -14.47 -8.75
C GLY A 167 -30.46 -15.26 -10.01
N LYS A 168 -30.14 -14.59 -11.12
CA LYS A 168 -29.74 -15.26 -12.37
C LYS A 168 -28.42 -16.02 -12.20
N LEU A 169 -27.44 -15.42 -11.52
CA LEU A 169 -26.14 -16.04 -11.25
C LEU A 169 -26.28 -17.28 -10.36
N PHE A 170 -27.11 -17.21 -9.31
CA PHE A 170 -27.45 -18.35 -8.48
C PHE A 170 -27.92 -19.54 -9.34
N ARG A 171 -28.86 -19.30 -10.27
CA ARG A 171 -29.38 -20.37 -11.15
C ARG A 171 -28.30 -20.95 -12.06
N ALA A 172 -27.39 -20.13 -12.57
CA ALA A 172 -26.26 -20.61 -13.39
C ALA A 172 -25.32 -21.51 -12.56
N LEU A 173 -25.03 -21.11 -11.32
CA LEU A 173 -24.17 -21.87 -10.40
C LEU A 173 -24.77 -23.19 -9.93
N LEU A 174 -26.10 -23.35 -9.96
CA LEU A 174 -26.74 -24.62 -9.60
C LEU A 174 -26.24 -25.77 -10.46
N VAL A 175 -26.02 -25.53 -11.76
CA VAL A 175 -25.55 -26.55 -12.71
C VAL A 175 -24.16 -27.05 -12.30
N GLU A 176 -23.26 -26.12 -11.96
CA GLU A 176 -21.89 -26.44 -11.53
C GLU A 176 -21.86 -27.15 -10.17
N LEU A 177 -22.68 -26.71 -9.21
CA LEU A 177 -22.78 -27.35 -7.89
C LEU A 177 -23.35 -28.76 -7.98
N GLN A 178 -24.37 -28.97 -8.81
CA GLN A 178 -24.95 -30.30 -9.07
C GLN A 178 -23.92 -31.24 -9.70
N ALA A 179 -23.09 -30.74 -10.64
CA ALA A 179 -21.99 -31.51 -11.24
C ALA A 179 -20.95 -31.96 -10.20
N GLN A 180 -20.80 -31.23 -9.10
CA GLN A 180 -19.94 -31.59 -7.96
C GLN A 180 -20.65 -32.43 -6.89
N GLY A 181 -21.89 -32.85 -7.12
CA GLY A 181 -22.68 -33.65 -6.18
C GLY A 181 -23.34 -32.86 -5.05
N ILE A 182 -23.34 -31.52 -5.12
CA ILE A 182 -23.99 -30.64 -4.14
C ILE A 182 -25.42 -30.35 -4.62
N ASN A 183 -26.39 -31.08 -4.09
CA ASN A 183 -27.77 -31.08 -4.61
C ASN A 183 -28.79 -30.48 -3.64
N THR A 184 -28.55 -30.59 -2.34
CA THR A 184 -29.47 -30.14 -1.30
C THR A 184 -28.94 -28.94 -0.52
N TYR A 185 -29.83 -28.26 0.21
CA TYR A 185 -29.46 -27.18 1.13
C TYR A 185 -28.40 -27.64 2.15
N ALA A 186 -28.54 -28.85 2.72
CA ALA A 186 -27.56 -29.39 3.65
C ALA A 186 -26.20 -29.67 3.01
N ASP A 187 -26.17 -30.15 1.75
CA ASP A 187 -24.90 -30.37 1.04
C ASP A 187 -24.15 -29.04 0.87
N LEU A 188 -24.87 -27.99 0.48
CA LEU A 188 -24.28 -26.66 0.29
C LEU A 188 -23.84 -26.03 1.61
N GLN A 189 -24.63 -26.17 2.67
CA GLN A 189 -24.25 -25.73 4.02
C GLN A 189 -23.00 -26.47 4.50
N LYS A 190 -22.88 -27.79 4.25
CA LYS A 190 -21.70 -28.57 4.60
C LYS A 190 -20.47 -28.17 3.79
N ALA A 191 -20.62 -27.90 2.50
CA ALA A 191 -19.54 -27.42 1.65
C ALA A 191 -19.05 -26.02 2.09
N THR A 192 -19.98 -25.14 2.46
CA THR A 192 -19.69 -23.81 3.01
C THR A 192 -19.02 -23.91 4.39
N ALA A 193 -19.55 -24.75 5.27
CA ALA A 193 -18.93 -25.03 6.57
C ALA A 193 -17.53 -25.63 6.43
N THR A 194 -17.25 -26.42 5.39
CA THR A 194 -15.90 -26.93 5.11
C THR A 194 -14.94 -25.81 4.66
N LEU A 195 -15.43 -24.81 3.92
CA LEU A 195 -14.65 -23.59 3.62
C LEU A 195 -14.31 -22.83 4.91
N ASP A 196 -15.23 -22.80 5.88
CA ASP A 196 -15.04 -22.18 7.20
C ASP A 196 -14.24 -23.05 8.19
N ASP A 197 -14.33 -24.37 8.13
CA ASP A 197 -13.57 -25.30 8.97
C ASP A 197 -12.14 -25.44 8.47
N GLN A 198 -11.87 -25.30 7.17
CA GLN A 198 -10.50 -25.10 6.67
C GLN A 198 -9.90 -23.77 7.15
N ARG A 199 -10.75 -22.81 7.57
CA ARG A 199 -10.37 -21.56 8.21
C ARG A 199 -10.22 -21.71 9.74
N ILE A 200 -11.00 -22.59 10.39
CA ILE A 200 -11.03 -22.83 11.86
C ILE A 200 -10.11 -23.98 12.33
N ALA A 201 -9.88 -25.04 11.55
CA ALA A 201 -8.94 -26.11 11.89
C ALA A 201 -7.48 -25.61 11.94
N GLY A 202 -7.19 -24.44 11.38
CA GLY A 202 -5.96 -23.70 11.61
C GLY A 202 -5.85 -23.02 12.99
N THR A 203 -6.92 -23.02 13.79
CA THR A 203 -7.02 -22.33 15.09
C THR A 203 -7.16 -23.25 16.32
N ASN A 204 -7.50 -24.54 16.18
CA ASN A 204 -7.72 -25.47 17.32
C ASN A 204 -6.47 -26.24 17.79
N ALA A 205 -5.44 -25.51 18.25
CA ALA A 205 -4.34 -26.11 19.03
C ALA A 205 -4.06 -25.44 20.40
N GLY A 206 -4.94 -24.53 20.86
CA GLY A 206 -5.20 -24.27 22.29
C GLY A 206 -4.16 -23.52 23.14
N TRP A 207 -4.45 -22.64 24.11
CA TRP A 207 -5.65 -21.98 24.68
C TRP A 207 -5.09 -20.73 25.45
N VAL A 208 -5.82 -19.61 25.60
CA VAL A 208 -6.65 -19.27 26.79
C VAL A 208 -7.85 -18.37 26.45
N ASP A 209 -8.99 -18.78 27.01
CA ASP A 209 -10.31 -18.19 27.33
C ASP A 209 -11.18 -17.48 26.27
N VAL A 210 -12.31 -18.12 25.96
CA VAL A 210 -13.18 -17.93 24.78
C VAL A 210 -14.55 -17.33 25.15
N ALA A 211 -14.71 -16.76 26.35
CA ALA A 211 -15.95 -16.08 26.73
C ALA A 211 -15.96 -14.56 26.46
N ALA A 212 -14.86 -13.97 25.96
CA ALA A 212 -14.74 -12.52 25.73
C ALA A 212 -14.55 -12.12 24.25
N ILE A 213 -14.57 -13.08 23.31
CA ILE A 213 -14.31 -12.82 21.88
C ILE A 213 -15.47 -13.37 21.04
N GLU A 214 -16.69 -12.93 21.34
CA GLU A 214 -17.67 -12.82 20.27
C GLU A 214 -17.32 -11.55 19.48
N GLN A 215 -17.10 -11.72 18.17
CA GLN A 215 -16.77 -10.73 17.13
C GLN A 215 -15.31 -10.58 16.66
N PRO A 216 -14.76 -11.54 15.90
CA PRO A 216 -13.65 -11.28 14.98
C PRO A 216 -14.07 -11.05 13.51
N TYR A 217 -15.36 -11.02 13.16
CA TYR A 217 -15.79 -10.84 11.76
C TYR A 217 -15.99 -9.39 11.30
N ALA A 218 -15.94 -8.41 12.21
CA ALA A 218 -16.07 -7.00 11.86
C ALA A 218 -14.77 -6.41 11.27
N SER A 219 -13.60 -6.89 11.71
CA SER A 219 -12.30 -6.35 11.28
C SER A 219 -11.82 -6.88 9.92
N PHE A 220 -12.28 -8.04 9.47
CA PHE A 220 -11.86 -8.63 8.19
C PHE A 220 -12.55 -8.00 6.97
N ARG A 221 -13.77 -7.45 7.12
CA ARG A 221 -14.54 -6.84 6.01
C ARG A 221 -14.11 -5.42 5.64
N ALA A 222 -13.54 -4.67 6.58
CA ALA A 222 -12.97 -3.35 6.28
C ALA A 222 -11.69 -3.46 5.44
N LEU A 223 -10.92 -4.52 5.64
CA LEU A 223 -9.66 -4.77 4.95
C LEU A 223 -9.83 -5.42 3.57
N SER A 224 -11.05 -5.82 3.18
CA SER A 224 -11.37 -6.36 1.85
C SER A 224 -11.53 -5.29 0.76
N ARG A 225 -11.27 -4.01 1.08
CA ARG A 225 -11.46 -2.83 0.20
C ARG A 225 -10.17 -2.17 -0.27
N ILE A 226 -9.03 -2.79 0.03
CA ILE A 226 -7.76 -2.26 -0.43
C ILE A 226 -7.64 -2.67 -1.88
N ASP A 227 -7.85 -1.71 -2.78
CA ASP A 227 -7.61 -1.91 -4.20
C ASP A 227 -6.10 -2.06 -4.42
N PRO A 228 -5.63 -3.16 -5.01
CA PRO A 228 -4.22 -3.37 -5.29
C PRO A 228 -3.70 -2.52 -6.48
N PHE A 229 -4.56 -2.03 -7.38
CA PHE A 229 -4.14 -1.31 -8.58
C PHE A 229 -3.27 -0.06 -8.28
N PRO A 230 -3.63 0.85 -7.34
CA PRO A 230 -2.79 2.00 -6.98
C PRO A 230 -1.40 1.63 -6.42
N TYR A 231 -1.22 0.37 -6.01
CA TYR A 231 0.03 -0.12 -5.43
C TYR A 231 0.85 -0.95 -6.42
N SER A 232 0.28 -1.34 -7.56
CA SER A 232 0.98 -2.12 -8.57
C SER A 232 1.49 -1.29 -9.76
N HIS A 233 1.03 -0.04 -9.91
CA HIS A 233 1.41 0.86 -11.02
C HIS A 233 2.29 2.01 -10.56
N LYS A 234 3.43 2.21 -11.23
CA LYS A 234 4.34 3.33 -11.00
C LYS A 234 3.89 4.59 -11.73
N ILE A 235 4.40 5.74 -11.30
CA ILE A 235 4.09 7.04 -11.90
C ILE A 235 4.67 7.18 -13.31
N ASP A 236 5.84 6.61 -13.59
CA ASP A 236 6.46 6.62 -14.92
C ASP A 236 5.56 6.01 -16.02
N ASP A 237 4.84 4.93 -15.71
CA ASP A 237 3.89 4.25 -16.60
C ASP A 237 2.61 5.06 -16.85
N LEU A 238 2.28 5.98 -15.95
CA LEU A 238 1.00 6.70 -15.94
C LEU A 238 1.14 8.18 -16.33
N MET A 239 2.34 8.75 -16.23
CA MET A 239 2.56 10.17 -16.39
C MET A 239 2.42 10.65 -17.83
N ILE A 240 2.12 11.94 -17.95
CA ILE A 240 2.18 12.64 -19.23
C ILE A 240 3.63 13.10 -19.46
N THR A 241 4.32 12.44 -20.39
CA THR A 241 5.79 12.46 -20.57
C THR A 241 6.37 13.71 -21.28
N THR A 242 5.63 14.82 -21.33
CA THR A 242 6.06 16.07 -21.99
C THR A 242 5.32 17.27 -21.38
N PRO A 243 5.80 17.83 -20.26
CA PRO A 243 5.13 18.96 -19.63
C PRO A 243 5.27 20.21 -20.51
N LEU A 244 4.18 20.96 -20.68
CA LEU A 244 4.21 22.27 -21.29
C LEU A 244 4.88 23.24 -20.32
N ILE A 245 6.10 23.68 -20.62
CA ILE A 245 6.86 24.64 -19.81
C ILE A 245 6.91 26.00 -20.54
N MET A 246 6.62 27.08 -19.83
CA MET A 246 6.68 28.45 -20.34
C MET A 246 7.39 29.40 -19.36
N PRO A 247 8.14 30.40 -19.84
CA PRO A 247 8.79 31.39 -18.99
C PRO A 247 7.81 32.16 -18.08
N PRO A 248 8.23 32.62 -16.89
CA PRO A 248 7.39 33.35 -15.93
C PRO A 248 6.70 34.60 -16.49
N ASP A 249 7.39 35.25 -17.41
CA ASP A 249 6.99 36.47 -18.10
C ASP A 249 6.18 36.20 -19.38
N SER A 250 5.80 34.96 -19.66
CA SER A 250 4.81 34.64 -20.70
C SER A 250 3.42 35.14 -20.33
N ILE A 251 2.60 35.41 -21.33
CA ILE A 251 1.23 35.93 -21.14
C ILE A 251 0.24 34.77 -20.97
N VAL A 252 -0.75 34.93 -20.10
CA VAL A 252 -1.81 33.94 -19.82
C VAL A 252 -2.56 33.54 -21.09
N LEU A 253 -2.80 34.47 -22.01
CA LEU A 253 -3.45 34.18 -23.29
C LEU A 253 -2.63 33.23 -24.17
N ASP A 254 -1.30 33.41 -24.25
CA ASP A 254 -0.41 32.52 -25.00
C ASP A 254 -0.38 31.13 -24.37
N ALA A 255 -0.38 31.06 -23.04
CA ALA A 255 -0.49 29.80 -22.32
C ALA A 255 -1.82 29.10 -22.60
N ALA A 256 -2.96 29.81 -22.56
CA ALA A 256 -4.26 29.25 -22.89
C ALA A 256 -4.31 28.73 -24.34
N TYR A 257 -3.69 29.45 -25.28
CA TYR A 257 -3.59 29.02 -26.67
C TYR A 257 -2.77 27.73 -26.80
N ARG A 258 -1.57 27.68 -26.20
CA ARG A 258 -0.71 26.48 -26.22
C ARG A 258 -1.35 25.30 -25.50
N MET A 259 -1.99 25.52 -24.35
CA MET A 259 -2.74 24.49 -23.63
C MET A 259 -3.83 23.89 -24.51
N LYS A 260 -4.57 24.71 -25.26
CA LYS A 260 -5.57 24.22 -26.22
C LYS A 260 -4.95 23.45 -27.38
N GLU A 261 -3.91 23.99 -28.01
CA GLU A 261 -3.25 23.39 -29.17
C GLU A 261 -2.60 22.04 -28.83
N GLU A 262 -1.87 21.99 -27.72
CA GLU A 262 -1.15 20.82 -27.22
C GLU A 262 -2.03 19.90 -26.35
N LYS A 263 -3.32 20.23 -26.17
CA LYS A 263 -4.31 19.49 -25.36
C LYS A 263 -3.83 19.23 -23.92
N ARG A 264 -3.35 20.28 -23.25
CA ARG A 264 -2.83 20.25 -21.87
C ARG A 264 -3.79 20.95 -20.91
N GLU A 265 -3.92 20.39 -19.72
CA GLU A 265 -4.79 20.91 -18.64
C GLU A 265 -4.08 21.94 -17.74
N CYS A 266 -2.76 22.04 -17.86
CA CYS A 266 -1.94 22.99 -17.12
C CYS A 266 -0.67 23.36 -17.91
N VAL A 267 -0.05 24.46 -17.53
CA VAL A 267 1.29 24.89 -17.93
C VAL A 267 2.17 25.00 -16.70
N PHE A 268 3.40 24.51 -16.81
CA PHE A 268 4.44 24.69 -15.82
C PHE A 268 5.23 25.97 -16.13
N VAL A 269 5.54 26.74 -15.09
CA VAL A 269 6.19 28.04 -15.20
C VAL A 269 7.66 27.87 -14.85
N GLY A 270 8.54 28.13 -15.81
CA GLY A 270 9.98 27.91 -15.67
C GLY A 270 10.75 28.16 -16.96
N THR A 271 12.07 28.15 -16.87
CA THR A 271 12.99 28.33 -18.00
C THR A 271 13.48 27.01 -18.59
N SER A 272 13.46 25.93 -17.81
CA SER A 272 13.83 24.58 -18.22
C SER A 272 13.17 23.54 -17.29
N PRO A 273 13.19 22.24 -17.63
CA PRO A 273 12.75 21.16 -16.74
C PRO A 273 13.40 21.16 -15.34
N GLU A 274 14.63 21.64 -15.22
CA GLU A 274 15.37 21.77 -13.96
C GLU A 274 15.03 23.05 -13.18
N GLN A 275 14.34 23.99 -13.82
CA GLN A 275 14.06 25.35 -13.31
C GLN A 275 12.57 25.68 -13.38
N VAL A 276 11.72 24.71 -13.04
CA VAL A 276 10.29 24.92 -12.86
C VAL A 276 10.02 25.49 -11.47
N ILE A 277 9.31 26.62 -11.41
CA ILE A 277 9.06 27.37 -10.17
C ILE A 277 7.57 27.44 -9.81
N GLY A 278 6.67 27.24 -10.78
CA GLY A 278 5.23 27.29 -10.54
C GLY A 278 4.39 26.53 -11.56
N ILE A 279 3.09 26.51 -11.35
CA ILE A 279 2.09 25.86 -12.22
C ILE A 279 0.87 26.76 -12.37
N VAL A 280 0.27 26.77 -13.57
CA VAL A 280 -1.02 27.43 -13.86
C VAL A 280 -1.93 26.39 -14.52
N SER A 281 -3.10 26.16 -13.94
CA SER A 281 -4.13 25.26 -14.46
C SER A 281 -5.22 26.01 -15.23
N GLU A 282 -6.06 25.28 -15.97
CA GLU A 282 -7.27 25.86 -16.58
C GLU A 282 -8.16 26.60 -15.56
N ARG A 283 -8.24 26.10 -14.32
CA ARG A 283 -9.02 26.71 -13.24
C ARG A 283 -8.47 28.09 -12.87
N ASP A 284 -7.16 28.24 -12.83
CA ASP A 284 -6.50 29.50 -12.49
C ASP A 284 -6.73 30.56 -13.56
N ILE A 285 -6.70 30.14 -14.84
CA ILE A 285 -7.02 31.02 -15.98
C ILE A 285 -8.48 31.48 -15.90
N VAL A 286 -9.43 30.58 -15.64
CA VAL A 286 -10.86 30.94 -15.50
C VAL A 286 -11.07 31.88 -14.32
N HIS A 287 -10.45 31.61 -13.17
CA HIS A 287 -10.55 32.47 -11.99
C HIS A 287 -9.98 33.87 -12.25
N CYS A 288 -8.84 33.93 -12.93
CA CYS A 288 -8.21 35.18 -13.35
C CYS A 288 -9.13 36.03 -14.26
N MET A 289 -9.83 35.39 -15.19
CA MET A 289 -10.78 36.06 -16.10
C MET A 289 -12.07 36.53 -15.40
N ALA A 290 -12.38 36.02 -14.20
CA ALA A 290 -13.56 36.40 -13.42
C ALA A 290 -13.33 37.60 -12.49
N LEU A 291 -12.10 38.10 -12.38
CA LEU A 291 -11.78 39.27 -11.56
C LEU A 291 -12.38 40.55 -12.20
N PRO A 292 -12.90 41.50 -11.40
CA PRO A 292 -13.43 42.76 -11.91
C PRO A 292 -12.36 43.51 -12.70
N VAL A 293 -12.57 43.63 -14.01
CA VAL A 293 -11.62 44.29 -14.90
C VAL A 293 -12.00 45.76 -14.99
N ASP A 294 -11.41 46.57 -14.11
CA ASP A 294 -11.33 48.00 -14.38
C ASP A 294 -10.35 48.18 -15.55
N GLU A 295 -10.90 48.52 -16.72
CA GLU A 295 -10.24 48.75 -18.03
C GLU A 295 -9.94 47.52 -18.91
N VAL A 296 -10.59 47.54 -20.08
CA VAL A 296 -10.73 46.58 -21.18
C VAL A 296 -9.40 46.12 -21.85
N THR A 297 -8.24 46.45 -21.28
CA THR A 297 -6.91 46.14 -21.87
C THR A 297 -6.10 45.11 -21.07
N ARG A 298 -6.37 44.87 -19.78
CA ARG A 298 -5.44 44.12 -18.90
C ARG A 298 -5.38 42.61 -19.11
N ALA A 299 -6.47 41.96 -19.53
CA ALA A 299 -6.51 40.50 -19.69
C ALA A 299 -5.47 39.96 -20.69
N ARG A 300 -5.01 40.81 -21.63
CA ARG A 300 -4.01 40.45 -22.65
C ARG A 300 -2.56 40.59 -22.18
N ASP A 301 -2.31 41.16 -21.00
CA ASP A 301 -0.96 41.43 -20.48
C ASP A 301 -0.64 40.68 -19.17
N ILE A 302 -1.59 39.88 -18.65
CA ILE A 302 -1.41 39.12 -17.41
C ILE A 302 -0.30 38.10 -17.61
N ARG A 303 0.70 38.12 -16.72
CA ARG A 303 1.87 37.25 -16.76
C ARG A 303 1.62 35.98 -15.95
N LEU A 304 2.16 34.84 -16.38
CA LEU A 304 2.02 33.57 -15.65
C LEU A 304 2.52 33.67 -14.21
N SER A 305 3.63 34.37 -13.98
CA SER A 305 4.20 34.60 -12.65
C SER A 305 3.24 35.26 -11.65
N SER A 306 2.25 36.01 -12.13
CA SER A 306 1.28 36.72 -11.28
C SER A 306 0.12 35.84 -10.81
N ILE A 307 -0.11 34.68 -11.43
CA ILE A 307 -1.23 33.78 -11.13
C ILE A 307 -0.81 32.35 -10.81
N MET A 308 0.47 32.01 -10.95
CA MET A 308 0.97 30.66 -10.70
C MET A 308 0.88 30.27 -9.23
N ALA A 309 0.57 29.00 -8.98
CA ALA A 309 0.82 28.38 -7.68
C ALA A 309 2.31 28.02 -7.58
N ALA A 310 2.93 28.36 -6.45
CA ALA A 310 4.34 28.08 -6.18
C ALA A 310 4.56 27.71 -4.70
N PRO A 311 5.47 26.75 -4.40
CA PRO A 311 6.21 25.92 -5.34
C PRO A 311 5.35 24.84 -5.99
N VAL A 312 5.80 24.27 -7.12
CA VAL A 312 5.15 23.09 -7.71
C VAL A 312 5.34 21.91 -6.79
N LEU A 313 4.24 21.25 -6.41
CA LEU A 313 4.29 19.99 -5.69
C LEU A 313 4.56 18.84 -6.68
N THR A 314 5.49 17.95 -6.31
CA THR A 314 5.98 16.90 -7.19
C THR A 314 5.89 15.51 -6.56
N VAL A 315 5.99 14.47 -7.39
CA VAL A 315 6.29 13.09 -7.00
C VAL A 315 7.48 12.58 -7.78
N SER A 316 8.13 11.53 -7.27
CA SER A 316 9.17 10.82 -8.02
C SER A 316 8.54 10.04 -9.17
N GLU A 317 9.25 9.88 -10.29
CA GLU A 317 8.85 8.95 -11.36
C GLU A 317 8.80 7.49 -10.89
N ASP A 318 9.61 7.16 -9.87
CA ASP A 318 9.63 5.85 -9.22
C ASP A 318 8.53 5.62 -8.17
N ASP A 319 7.78 6.67 -7.80
CA ASP A 319 6.69 6.51 -6.85
C ASP A 319 5.57 5.65 -7.45
N TYR A 320 4.78 5.02 -6.59
CA TYR A 320 3.57 4.31 -7.01
C TYR A 320 2.39 5.28 -7.08
N MET A 321 1.38 4.92 -7.88
CA MET A 321 0.15 5.70 -8.10
C MET A 321 -0.49 6.19 -6.78
N HIS A 322 -0.57 5.32 -5.76
CA HIS A 322 -1.14 5.67 -4.47
C HIS A 322 -0.45 6.86 -3.77
N VAL A 323 0.86 7.07 -4.00
CA VAL A 323 1.61 8.20 -3.42
C VAL A 323 1.16 9.52 -4.06
N ALA A 324 0.94 9.52 -5.38
CA ALA A 324 0.42 10.70 -6.07
C ALA A 324 -1.03 11.01 -5.67
N MET A 325 -1.89 10.00 -5.56
CA MET A 325 -3.27 10.16 -5.09
C MET A 325 -3.29 10.79 -3.70
N ALA A 326 -2.49 10.24 -2.78
CA ALA A 326 -2.39 10.73 -1.41
C ALA A 326 -1.95 12.19 -1.34
N ARG A 327 -0.93 12.54 -2.13
CA ARG A 327 -0.40 13.90 -2.18
C ARG A 327 -1.39 14.89 -2.80
N MET A 328 -2.12 14.48 -3.85
CA MET A 328 -3.18 15.29 -4.44
C MET A 328 -4.30 15.59 -3.44
N GLN A 329 -4.79 14.56 -2.73
CA GLN A 329 -5.85 14.70 -1.74
C GLN A 329 -5.41 15.58 -0.57
N LYS A 330 -4.21 15.33 -0.01
CA LYS A 330 -3.66 16.09 1.12
C LYS A 330 -3.57 17.60 0.84
N HIS A 331 -3.23 17.97 -0.39
CA HIS A 331 -3.01 19.36 -0.77
C HIS A 331 -4.21 19.97 -1.51
N ASP A 332 -5.31 19.22 -1.69
CA ASP A 332 -6.48 19.60 -2.49
C ASP A 332 -6.11 20.13 -3.90
N ILE A 333 -5.19 19.41 -4.57
CA ILE A 333 -4.70 19.75 -5.91
C ILE A 333 -4.97 18.62 -6.90
N ARG A 334 -5.00 18.97 -8.19
CA ARG A 334 -5.31 18.02 -9.28
C ARG A 334 -4.13 17.69 -10.18
N HIS A 335 -2.98 18.33 -9.97
CA HIS A 335 -1.81 18.19 -10.82
C HIS A 335 -0.57 18.11 -9.95
N LEU A 336 0.28 17.11 -10.20
CA LEU A 336 1.60 16.97 -9.57
C LEU A 336 2.65 16.93 -10.68
N GLY A 337 3.73 17.68 -10.50
CA GLY A 337 4.91 17.52 -11.35
C GLY A 337 5.58 16.16 -11.07
N VAL A 338 6.15 15.53 -12.09
CA VAL A 338 6.93 14.30 -11.91
C VAL A 338 8.40 14.63 -12.12
N THR A 339 9.24 14.25 -11.17
CA THR A 339 10.68 14.53 -11.19
C THR A 339 11.51 13.26 -11.15
N ASN A 340 12.64 13.27 -11.86
CA ASN A 340 13.65 12.23 -11.74
C ASN A 340 14.56 12.42 -10.52
N ALA A 341 15.49 11.48 -10.31
CA ALA A 341 16.46 11.50 -9.21
C ALA A 341 17.36 12.76 -9.17
N ASN A 342 17.52 13.49 -10.29
CA ASN A 342 18.28 14.74 -10.36
C ASN A 342 17.44 15.97 -10.03
N GLY A 343 16.14 15.81 -9.78
CA GLY A 343 15.19 16.89 -9.52
C GLY A 343 14.66 17.59 -10.76
N ALA A 344 14.96 17.08 -11.96
CA ALA A 344 14.44 17.64 -13.21
C ALA A 344 13.01 17.11 -13.46
N MET A 345 12.11 17.98 -13.95
CA MET A 345 10.73 17.60 -14.27
C MET A 345 10.67 16.77 -15.56
N THR A 346 10.36 15.49 -15.44
CA THR A 346 10.24 14.54 -16.57
C THR A 346 8.81 14.40 -17.10
N GLY A 347 7.83 14.79 -16.30
CA GLY A 347 6.42 14.70 -16.67
C GLY A 347 5.50 15.40 -15.68
N TYR A 348 4.21 15.12 -15.80
CA TYR A 348 3.24 15.45 -14.77
C TYR A 348 2.11 14.41 -14.75
N ILE A 349 1.44 14.30 -13.62
CA ILE A 349 0.25 13.46 -13.48
C ILE A 349 -0.94 14.33 -13.06
N SER A 350 -2.12 14.05 -13.62
CA SER A 350 -3.35 14.73 -13.27
C SER A 350 -4.37 13.77 -12.64
N GLY A 351 -5.26 14.31 -11.81
CA GLY A 351 -6.36 13.55 -11.22
C GLY A 351 -7.26 12.90 -12.27
N ARG A 352 -7.30 13.45 -13.50
CA ARG A 352 -8.03 12.84 -14.62
C ARG A 352 -7.36 11.55 -15.12
N GLU A 353 -6.05 11.54 -15.28
CA GLU A 353 -5.33 10.31 -15.69
C GLU A 353 -5.42 9.25 -14.59
N LEU A 354 -5.36 9.65 -13.32
CA LEU A 354 -5.58 8.75 -12.20
C LEU A 354 -7.01 8.19 -12.17
N ASN A 355 -8.03 9.03 -12.43
CA ASN A 355 -9.44 8.61 -12.43
C ASN A 355 -9.85 7.79 -13.66
N ARG A 356 -9.18 7.97 -14.82
CA ARG A 356 -9.42 7.15 -16.02
C ARG A 356 -9.19 5.66 -15.77
N LEU A 357 -8.39 5.31 -14.78
CA LEU A 357 -8.04 3.96 -14.37
C LEU A 357 -9.08 3.35 -13.40
N ARG A 358 -10.24 3.99 -13.21
CA ARG A 358 -11.37 3.55 -12.37
C ARG A 358 -11.03 3.34 -10.90
N LEU A 359 -10.39 4.33 -10.27
CA LEU A 359 -10.02 4.27 -8.85
C LEU A 359 -10.66 5.39 -8.05
N THR A 360 -11.96 5.27 -7.79
CA THR A 360 -12.68 6.24 -6.96
C THR A 360 -12.94 5.78 -5.53
N ASP A 361 -12.74 4.49 -5.19
CA ASP A 361 -13.08 3.91 -3.87
C ASP A 361 -11.97 3.07 -3.20
N ALA A 362 -10.74 3.10 -3.72
CA ALA A 362 -9.63 2.38 -3.12
C ALA A 362 -9.26 2.95 -1.75
N MET A 363 -9.34 2.13 -0.69
CA MET A 363 -8.73 2.51 0.60
C MET A 363 -7.21 2.51 0.42
N VAL A 364 -6.61 3.70 0.39
CA VAL A 364 -5.16 3.84 0.32
C VAL A 364 -4.60 3.79 1.75
N ILE A 365 -4.00 2.66 2.14
CA ILE A 365 -3.22 2.46 3.37
C ILE A 365 -2.33 3.68 3.64
N GLY A 366 -1.67 4.22 2.60
CA GLY A 366 -0.81 5.38 2.72
C GLY A 366 -1.53 6.66 3.16
N ASP A 367 -2.79 6.85 2.75
CA ASP A 367 -3.59 8.02 3.14
C ASP A 367 -4.03 7.94 4.59
N ASP A 368 -4.50 6.77 5.02
CA ASP A 368 -4.86 6.53 6.42
C ASP A 368 -3.65 6.73 7.34
N ILE A 369 -2.46 6.28 6.92
CA ILE A 369 -1.20 6.54 7.64
C ILE A 369 -0.94 8.04 7.71
N ASN A 370 -1.04 8.77 6.60
CA ASN A 370 -0.76 10.21 6.56
C ASN A 370 -1.73 11.04 7.41
N GLN A 371 -2.97 10.58 7.60
CA GLN A 371 -4.01 11.26 8.38
C GLN A 371 -4.05 10.83 9.85
N ALA A 372 -3.38 9.74 10.23
CA ALA A 372 -3.41 9.19 11.59
C ALA A 372 -3.04 10.25 12.65
N GLU A 373 -3.83 10.39 13.71
CA GLU A 373 -3.61 11.41 14.75
C GLU A 373 -2.67 10.94 15.88
N ASN A 374 -2.41 9.63 15.94
CA ASN A 374 -1.55 8.97 16.93
C ASN A 374 -1.08 7.62 16.38
N GLY A 375 -0.20 6.93 17.12
CA GLY A 375 0.33 5.63 16.69
C GLY A 375 -0.73 4.53 16.62
N ASP A 376 -1.72 4.50 17.53
CA ASP A 376 -2.78 3.48 17.51
C ASP A 376 -3.66 3.60 16.25
N ASP A 377 -3.96 4.83 15.81
CA ASP A 377 -4.67 5.09 14.56
C ASP A 377 -3.85 4.67 13.34
N MET A 378 -2.54 4.92 13.36
CA MET A 378 -1.61 4.47 12.32
C MET A 378 -1.48 2.94 12.28
N GLY A 379 -1.68 2.25 13.41
CA GLY A 379 -1.65 0.79 13.47
C GLY A 379 -2.77 0.11 12.69
N LYS A 380 -3.91 0.79 12.45
CA LYS A 380 -5.04 0.24 11.67
C LYS A 380 -4.64 -0.04 10.21
N PRO A 381 -4.15 0.94 9.41
CA PRO A 381 -3.70 0.69 8.05
C PRO A 381 -2.47 -0.23 7.97
N ILE A 382 -1.53 -0.14 8.93
CA ILE A 382 -0.35 -1.05 8.99
C ILE A 382 -0.77 -2.51 9.13
N LYS A 383 -1.79 -2.82 9.94
CA LYS A 383 -2.37 -4.18 10.05
C LYS A 383 -3.02 -4.67 8.75
N GLY A 384 -3.28 -3.78 7.78
CA GLY A 384 -3.80 -4.13 6.45
C GLY A 384 -2.73 -4.56 5.44
N LEU A 385 -1.44 -4.28 5.71
CA LEU A 385 -0.32 -4.65 4.83
C LEU A 385 -0.29 -6.14 4.43
N PRO A 386 -0.53 -7.11 5.33
CA PRO A 386 -0.53 -8.53 4.95
C PRO A 386 -1.62 -8.88 3.94
N LEU A 387 -2.79 -8.23 4.04
CA LEU A 387 -3.91 -8.46 3.12
C LEU A 387 -3.66 -7.81 1.77
N LEU A 388 -3.14 -6.57 1.74
CA LEU A 388 -2.69 -5.94 0.50
C LEU A 388 -1.60 -6.79 -0.19
N SER A 389 -0.61 -7.24 0.58
CA SER A 389 0.49 -8.06 0.06
C SER A 389 -0.01 -9.38 -0.53
N ARG A 390 -1.03 -9.98 0.11
CA ARG A 390 -1.71 -11.17 -0.41
C ARG A 390 -2.46 -10.86 -1.69
N SER A 391 -3.25 -9.79 -1.73
CA SER A 391 -4.00 -9.38 -2.92
C SER A 391 -3.08 -9.14 -4.12
N LEU A 392 -2.01 -8.35 -3.93
CA LEU A 392 -1.00 -8.11 -4.96
C LEU A 392 -0.33 -9.41 -5.43
N SER A 393 -0.04 -10.33 -4.49
CA SER A 393 0.53 -11.62 -4.84
C SER A 393 -0.44 -12.51 -5.62
N ASP A 394 -1.72 -12.49 -5.27
CA ASP A 394 -2.79 -13.25 -5.94
C ASP A 394 -3.04 -12.71 -7.37
N GLU A 395 -2.83 -11.41 -7.59
CA GLU A 395 -2.84 -10.76 -8.91
C GLU A 395 -1.56 -10.97 -9.74
N GLY A 396 -0.57 -11.67 -9.19
CA GLY A 396 0.67 -11.96 -9.90
C GLY A 396 1.68 -10.82 -9.94
N VAL A 397 1.52 -9.78 -9.10
CA VAL A 397 2.52 -8.73 -8.92
C VAL A 397 3.83 -9.36 -8.44
N LYS A 398 4.95 -8.93 -9.03
CA LYS A 398 6.28 -9.45 -8.66
C LYS A 398 6.55 -9.16 -7.19
N ALA A 399 7.07 -10.16 -6.45
CA ALA A 399 7.27 -10.06 -5.01
C ALA A 399 8.17 -8.89 -4.59
N TYR A 400 9.11 -8.50 -5.45
CA TYR A 400 9.94 -7.32 -5.25
C TYR A 400 9.13 -6.01 -5.29
N ALA A 401 8.20 -5.85 -6.24
CA ALA A 401 7.31 -4.69 -6.27
C ALA A 401 6.43 -4.63 -5.02
N ILE A 402 5.96 -5.79 -4.53
CA ILE A 402 5.22 -5.87 -3.26
C ILE A 402 6.09 -5.42 -2.08
N ALA A 403 7.37 -5.80 -2.04
CA ALA A 403 8.31 -5.33 -1.02
C ALA A 403 8.52 -3.80 -1.08
N SER A 404 8.58 -3.22 -2.28
CA SER A 404 8.67 -1.77 -2.46
C SER A 404 7.41 -1.05 -1.95
N VAL A 405 6.22 -1.63 -2.17
CA VAL A 405 4.95 -1.14 -1.61
C VAL A 405 4.94 -1.20 -0.09
N ILE A 406 5.32 -2.34 0.50
CA ILE A 406 5.42 -2.48 1.96
C ILE A 406 6.38 -1.41 2.52
N SER A 407 7.54 -1.26 1.88
CA SER A 407 8.55 -0.27 2.27
C SER A 407 8.03 1.17 2.16
N SER A 408 7.21 1.50 1.14
CA SER A 408 6.61 2.83 1.02
C SER A 408 5.65 3.12 2.17
N GLN A 409 4.91 2.11 2.68
CA GLN A 409 4.05 2.29 3.85
C GLN A 409 4.86 2.53 5.12
N TYR A 410 5.98 1.82 5.32
CA TYR A 410 6.88 2.09 6.46
C TYR A 410 7.54 3.48 6.38
N ARG A 411 7.88 3.94 5.17
CA ARG A 411 8.36 5.32 4.96
C ARG A 411 7.31 6.35 5.34
N ALA A 412 6.06 6.15 4.90
CA ALA A 412 4.93 7.01 5.27
C ALA A 412 4.71 7.02 6.79
N ALA A 413 4.79 5.85 7.44
CA ALA A 413 4.62 5.72 8.88
C ALA A 413 5.70 6.48 9.66
N LEU A 414 6.97 6.37 9.24
CA LEU A 414 8.08 7.12 9.87
C LEU A 414 7.93 8.63 9.67
N ALA A 415 7.55 9.06 8.46
CA ALA A 415 7.32 10.47 8.16
C ALA A 415 6.17 11.03 9.02
N ARG A 416 5.05 10.30 9.13
CA ARG A 416 3.93 10.71 9.98
C ARG A 416 4.30 10.74 11.46
N SER A 417 5.02 9.73 11.94
CA SER A 417 5.51 9.67 13.32
C SER A 417 6.39 10.88 13.65
N THR A 418 7.20 11.34 12.69
CA THR A 418 8.01 12.55 12.83
C THR A 418 7.14 13.80 13.00
N VAL A 419 6.10 13.95 12.16
CA VAL A 419 5.15 15.08 12.28
C VAL A 419 4.48 15.10 13.66
N LEU A 420 3.98 13.95 14.11
CA LEU A 420 3.30 13.83 15.40
C LEU A 420 4.26 14.09 16.58
N ALA A 421 5.47 13.55 16.51
CA ALA A 421 6.51 13.78 17.52
C ALA A 421 6.91 15.27 17.61
N GLU A 422 7.12 15.93 16.48
CA GLU A 422 7.44 17.37 16.44
C GLU A 422 6.27 18.21 17.00
N GLN A 423 5.02 17.85 16.69
CA GLN A 423 3.84 18.52 17.23
C GLN A 423 3.75 18.41 18.76
N ILE A 424 4.03 17.23 19.32
CA ILE A 424 4.08 17.01 20.77
C ILE A 424 5.13 17.95 21.40
N MET A 425 6.35 17.95 20.87
CA MET A 425 7.44 18.76 21.42
C MET A 425 7.22 20.27 21.26
N CYS A 426 6.61 20.70 20.15
CA CYS A 426 6.25 22.10 19.92
C CYS A 426 5.12 22.57 20.85
N ALA A 427 4.13 21.71 21.14
CA ALA A 427 3.07 22.00 22.10
C ALA A 427 3.62 22.20 23.52
N ASP A 428 4.71 21.51 23.86
CA ASP A 428 5.47 21.70 25.10
C ASP A 428 6.38 22.94 25.09
N GLY A 429 6.30 23.77 24.03
CA GLY A 429 7.02 25.03 23.90
C GLY A 429 8.47 24.90 23.43
N VAL A 430 8.87 23.75 22.87
CA VAL A 430 10.25 23.46 22.48
C VAL A 430 10.35 23.21 20.97
N PRO A 431 10.44 24.26 20.12
CA PRO A 431 10.54 24.10 18.67
C PRO A 431 11.88 23.48 18.23
N PRO A 432 11.99 22.94 16.99
CA PRO A 432 13.24 22.43 16.47
C PRO A 432 14.36 23.49 16.52
N PRO A 433 15.52 23.18 17.13
CA PRO A 433 16.62 24.14 17.26
C PRO A 433 17.35 24.40 15.93
N ALA A 434 17.19 23.51 14.95
CA ALA A 434 17.81 23.60 13.63
C ALA A 434 16.98 22.91 12.56
N GLU A 435 17.26 23.20 11.28
CA GLU A 435 16.78 22.38 10.17
C GLU A 435 17.34 20.95 10.29
N TYR A 436 16.50 19.97 10.00
CA TYR A 436 16.86 18.57 10.12
C TYR A 436 16.19 17.73 9.04
N ALA A 437 16.64 16.49 8.88
CA ALA A 437 15.99 15.47 8.09
C ALA A 437 15.98 14.13 8.83
N VAL A 438 14.90 13.37 8.63
CA VAL A 438 14.74 12.00 9.14
C VAL A 438 14.99 11.02 8.01
N LEU A 439 15.82 10.04 8.30
CA LEU A 439 16.29 9.02 7.36
C LEU A 439 15.74 7.66 7.81
N ILE A 440 15.10 6.94 6.90
CA ILE A 440 14.83 5.51 7.06
C ILE A 440 16.03 4.72 6.55
N LEU A 441 16.42 3.66 7.25
CA LEU A 441 17.64 2.90 6.97
C LEU A 441 17.31 1.46 6.55
N GLY A 442 18.37 0.68 6.29
CA GLY A 442 18.25 -0.76 6.13
C GLY A 442 17.34 -1.19 4.97
N SER A 443 16.54 -2.24 5.19
CA SER A 443 15.69 -2.82 4.13
C SER A 443 14.60 -1.86 3.65
N ALA A 444 14.07 -1.00 4.51
CA ALA A 444 13.02 -0.05 4.13
C ALA A 444 13.59 1.11 3.30
N GLY A 445 14.82 1.56 3.63
CA GLY A 445 15.57 2.52 2.82
C GLY A 445 15.91 2.02 1.42
N ARG A 446 16.12 0.70 1.28
CA ARG A 446 16.33 0.02 -0.02
C ARG A 446 15.07 -0.33 -0.79
N GLU A 447 13.88 -0.15 -0.19
CA GLU A 447 12.61 -0.59 -0.78
C GLU A 447 12.46 -2.12 -0.88
N GLU A 448 13.01 -2.83 0.10
CA GLU A 448 13.08 -4.29 0.16
C GLU A 448 12.51 -4.88 1.47
N SER A 449 11.85 -4.08 2.30
CA SER A 449 11.21 -4.55 3.53
C SER A 449 10.00 -5.45 3.25
N LEU A 450 9.78 -6.38 4.18
CA LEU A 450 8.64 -7.29 4.20
C LEU A 450 7.83 -7.10 5.49
N LEU A 451 6.90 -7.99 5.79
CA LEU A 451 5.92 -7.85 6.87
C LEU A 451 6.50 -8.06 8.28
N ALA A 452 7.73 -8.57 8.40
CA ALA A 452 8.48 -8.70 9.64
C ALA A 452 9.54 -7.60 9.77
N ALA A 453 9.12 -6.34 9.69
CA ALA A 453 10.01 -5.19 9.81
C ALA A 453 10.07 -4.66 11.25
N ASP A 454 11.24 -4.19 11.63
CA ASP A 454 11.50 -3.29 12.76
C ASP A 454 11.76 -1.86 12.25
N GLN A 455 11.96 -0.93 13.18
CA GLN A 455 12.22 0.47 12.87
C GLN A 455 13.72 0.80 12.86
N ASP A 456 14.28 0.98 11.66
CA ASP A 456 15.64 1.48 11.50
C ASP A 456 15.61 2.93 10.99
N HIS A 457 16.03 3.89 11.82
CA HIS A 457 16.02 5.32 11.45
C HIS A 457 17.15 6.14 12.07
N ALA A 458 17.45 7.25 11.41
CA ALA A 458 18.46 8.23 11.84
C ALA A 458 17.97 9.67 11.62
N ILE A 459 18.55 10.60 12.38
CA ILE A 459 18.36 12.04 12.22
C ILE A 459 19.68 12.69 11.80
N ILE A 460 19.58 13.60 10.83
CA ILE A 460 20.65 14.52 10.44
C ILE A 460 20.17 15.95 10.62
N TYR A 461 20.95 16.80 11.28
CA TYR A 461 20.60 18.22 11.48
C TYR A 461 21.73 19.18 11.09
N ASP A 462 21.37 20.41 10.75
CA ASP A 462 22.32 21.48 10.40
C ASP A 462 22.83 22.17 11.67
N GLN A 463 24.14 22.06 11.93
CA GLN A 463 24.77 22.71 13.07
C GLN A 463 25.35 24.10 12.73
N ASP A 464 25.46 24.44 11.44
CA ASP A 464 26.31 25.55 10.97
C ASP A 464 25.51 26.80 10.53
N LYS A 465 24.17 26.73 10.42
CA LYS A 465 23.35 27.79 9.78
C LYS A 465 22.75 28.90 10.67
N ASN A 466 23.06 29.00 11.95
CA ASN A 466 22.74 30.20 12.74
C ASN A 466 24.00 31.07 12.92
N LYS A 467 24.25 31.97 11.96
CA LYS A 467 25.39 32.90 11.99
C LYS A 467 25.33 33.93 13.13
N ASP A 468 24.15 34.15 13.72
CA ASP A 468 23.94 35.17 14.76
C ASP A 468 23.75 34.60 16.18
N ASN A 469 23.58 33.29 16.36
CA ASN A 469 23.47 32.63 17.67
C ASN A 469 24.00 31.21 17.58
N ARG A 470 25.15 30.90 18.21
CA ARG A 470 25.62 29.52 18.33
C ARG A 470 24.60 28.72 19.15
N LEU A 471 23.92 27.78 18.51
CA LEU A 471 23.10 26.78 19.20
C LEU A 471 23.96 26.04 20.21
N ASP A 472 23.44 25.79 21.42
CA ASP A 472 24.09 24.92 22.40
C ASP A 472 24.14 23.49 21.83
N PRO A 473 25.34 22.93 21.54
CA PRO A 473 25.43 21.60 20.92
C PRO A 473 24.84 20.49 21.79
N VAL A 474 24.93 20.62 23.12
CA VAL A 474 24.41 19.60 24.06
C VAL A 474 22.89 19.64 24.07
N ALA A 475 22.30 20.83 24.23
CA ALA A 475 20.85 20.99 24.20
C ALA A 475 20.26 20.62 22.82
N THR A 476 20.97 20.94 21.73
CA THR A 476 20.57 20.58 20.37
C THR A 476 20.53 19.07 20.18
N GLN A 477 21.59 18.36 20.60
CA GLN A 477 21.65 16.90 20.55
C GLN A 477 20.52 16.27 21.37
N GLN A 478 20.33 16.73 22.61
CA GLN A 478 19.28 16.22 23.51
C GLN A 478 17.89 16.40 22.92
N TRP A 479 17.63 17.54 22.28
CA TRP A 479 16.35 17.81 21.61
C TRP A 479 16.09 16.78 20.49
N PHE A 480 17.06 16.55 19.60
CA PHE A 480 16.87 15.60 18.50
C PHE A 480 16.82 14.14 18.96
N GLU A 481 17.54 13.76 20.02
CA GLU A 481 17.40 12.44 20.65
C GLU A 481 16.00 12.25 21.25
N GLN A 482 15.44 13.28 21.89
CA GLN A 482 14.08 13.26 22.41
C GLN A 482 13.05 13.15 21.29
N LEU A 483 13.24 13.87 20.17
CA LEU A 483 12.43 13.70 18.96
C LEU A 483 12.50 12.25 18.48
N GLY A 484 13.70 11.69 18.40
CA GLY A 484 13.92 10.29 18.03
C GLY A 484 13.22 9.30 18.96
N GLN A 485 13.14 9.59 20.26
CA GLN A 485 12.42 8.77 21.23
C GLN A 485 10.90 8.81 20.98
N HIS A 486 10.32 10.00 20.81
CA HIS A 486 8.89 10.14 20.50
C HIS A 486 8.53 9.44 19.18
N ILE A 487 9.35 9.57 18.14
CA ILE A 487 9.17 8.84 16.88
C ILE A 487 9.13 7.33 17.14
N ALA A 488 10.08 6.82 17.92
CA ALA A 488 10.18 5.39 18.18
C ALA A 488 8.98 4.84 18.95
N ASP A 489 8.46 5.60 19.92
CA ASP A 489 7.28 5.25 20.71
C ASP A 489 6.00 5.23 19.87
N ILE A 490 5.84 6.19 18.95
CA ILE A 490 4.69 6.26 18.04
C ILE A 490 4.71 5.11 17.03
N MET A 491 5.88 4.80 16.46
CA MET A 491 6.04 3.64 15.56
C MET A 491 5.74 2.33 16.29
N ASN A 492 6.18 2.20 17.54
CA ASN A 492 5.93 1.01 18.35
C ASN A 492 4.44 0.83 18.69
N SER A 493 3.72 1.90 19.04
CA SER A 493 2.25 1.82 19.26
C SER A 493 1.47 1.49 17.98
N ALA A 494 1.98 1.90 16.81
CA ALA A 494 1.44 1.46 15.51
C ALA A 494 1.71 -0.01 15.16
N GLY A 495 2.49 -0.73 15.98
CA GLY A 495 2.81 -2.14 15.77
C GLY A 495 4.11 -2.38 14.98
N ILE A 496 4.97 -1.37 14.83
CA ILE A 496 6.32 -1.51 14.27
C ILE A 496 7.32 -1.52 15.45
N PRO A 497 7.78 -2.70 15.89
CA PRO A 497 8.51 -2.86 17.13
C PRO A 497 9.87 -2.14 17.09
N TYR A 498 10.34 -1.69 18.26
CA TYR A 498 11.70 -1.17 18.42
C TYR A 498 12.75 -2.11 17.81
N CYS A 499 13.77 -1.52 17.16
CA CYS A 499 14.88 -2.29 16.62
C CYS A 499 15.69 -2.93 17.73
N THR A 500 15.80 -4.26 17.69
CA THR A 500 16.61 -5.04 18.64
C THR A 500 18.11 -4.73 18.55
N GLY A 501 18.59 -4.22 17.40
CA GLY A 501 19.96 -3.78 17.18
C GLY A 501 20.23 -2.34 17.62
N GLY A 502 19.22 -1.60 18.10
CA GLY A 502 19.39 -0.22 18.57
C GLY A 502 19.60 0.80 17.45
N VAL A 503 19.17 0.50 16.22
CA VAL A 503 19.32 1.38 15.04
C VAL A 503 18.22 2.44 15.02
N MET A 504 18.23 3.34 16.00
CA MET A 504 17.16 4.33 16.19
C MET A 504 17.72 5.69 16.60
N ALA A 505 17.12 6.75 16.06
CA ALA A 505 17.52 8.14 16.28
C ALA A 505 17.31 8.65 17.72
N ASN A 506 16.80 7.82 18.63
CA ASN A 506 16.76 8.11 20.06
C ASN A 506 18.12 7.96 20.76
N THR A 507 19.18 7.68 20.00
CA THR A 507 20.54 7.56 20.52
C THR A 507 21.51 8.46 19.75
N ALA A 508 22.57 8.90 20.43
CA ALA A 508 23.65 9.67 19.83
C ALA A 508 24.30 8.97 18.63
N THR A 509 24.23 7.64 18.53
CA THR A 509 24.78 6.87 17.42
C THR A 509 24.07 7.18 16.10
N TRP A 510 22.75 7.38 16.14
CA TRP A 510 21.92 7.57 14.94
C TRP A 510 21.29 8.96 14.85
N CYS A 511 21.57 9.84 15.80
CA CYS A 511 21.21 11.25 15.78
C CYS A 511 22.49 12.10 15.78
N LYS A 512 22.81 12.78 14.68
CA LYS A 512 24.04 13.60 14.56
C LYS A 512 23.86 14.80 13.64
N SER A 513 24.72 15.81 13.79
CA SER A 513 24.84 16.87 12.79
C SER A 513 25.41 16.36 11.47
N LEU A 514 25.17 17.07 10.37
CA LEU A 514 25.79 16.75 9.06
C LEU A 514 27.33 16.65 9.14
N THR A 515 27.95 17.56 9.89
CA THR A 515 29.39 17.58 10.11
C THR A 515 29.87 16.34 10.86
N ASP A 516 29.14 15.90 11.89
CA ASP A 516 29.50 14.73 12.67
C ASP A 516 29.19 13.42 11.94
N TRP A 517 28.10 13.33 11.18
CA TRP A 517 27.85 12.22 10.25
C TRP A 517 29.01 12.04 9.27
N THR A 518 29.52 13.13 8.70
CA THR A 518 30.67 13.09 7.79
C THR A 518 31.91 12.52 8.48
N LYS A 519 32.17 12.90 9.74
CA LYS A 519 33.29 12.36 10.53
C LYS A 519 33.09 10.88 10.85
N THR A 520 31.86 10.50 11.24
CA THR A 520 31.50 9.12 11.55
C THR A 520 31.74 8.20 10.35
N VAL A 521 31.28 8.57 9.15
CA VAL A 521 31.51 7.80 7.92
C VAL A 521 33.00 7.65 7.61
N ARG A 522 33.80 8.73 7.73
CA ARG A 522 35.27 8.63 7.57
C ARG A 522 35.87 7.69 8.60
N GLY A 523 35.39 7.75 9.84
CA GLY A 523 35.78 6.85 10.93
C GLY A 523 35.55 5.38 10.56
N TRP A 524 34.34 5.04 10.13
CA TRP A 524 33.96 3.69 9.71
C TRP A 524 34.87 3.16 8.61
N ILE A 525 35.09 3.97 7.57
CA ILE A 525 35.93 3.60 6.41
C ILE A 525 37.40 3.44 6.81
N SER A 526 37.91 4.30 7.70
CA SER A 526 39.31 4.26 8.11
C SER A 526 39.65 3.12 9.08
N ARG A 527 38.72 2.77 9.98
CA ARG A 527 38.94 1.71 10.98
C ARG A 527 38.65 0.33 10.43
N GLY A 528 37.54 0.18 9.70
CA GLY A 528 37.14 -1.09 9.13
C GLY A 528 36.97 -2.21 10.18
N SER A 529 36.38 -1.92 11.35
CA SER A 529 36.01 -3.00 12.27
C SER A 529 34.76 -3.74 11.79
N ALA A 530 34.48 -4.94 12.31
CA ALA A 530 33.26 -5.68 11.98
C ALA A 530 31.97 -4.88 12.29
N GLU A 531 31.99 -4.09 13.37
CA GLU A 531 30.91 -3.17 13.73
C GLU A 531 30.77 -2.02 12.73
N ASP A 532 31.90 -1.45 12.27
CA ASP A 532 31.89 -0.39 11.24
C ASP A 532 31.31 -0.88 9.91
N VAL A 533 31.60 -2.13 9.52
CA VAL A 533 31.03 -2.75 8.31
C VAL A 533 29.51 -2.90 8.45
N LEU A 534 29.03 -3.40 9.59
CA LEU A 534 27.59 -3.51 9.86
C LEU A 534 26.91 -2.14 9.79
N HIS A 535 27.51 -1.11 10.38
CA HIS A 535 26.98 0.26 10.32
C HIS A 535 26.90 0.78 8.88
N VAL A 536 27.93 0.54 8.07
CA VAL A 536 27.93 0.89 6.65
C VAL A 536 26.80 0.18 5.91
N ASP A 537 26.61 -1.11 6.17
CA ASP A 537 25.58 -1.91 5.51
C ASP A 537 24.15 -1.49 5.84
N ILE A 538 23.95 -0.92 7.02
CA ILE A 538 22.66 -0.37 7.44
C ILE A 538 22.49 1.05 6.90
N PHE A 539 23.53 1.88 6.98
CA PHE A 539 23.42 3.33 6.79
C PHE A 539 23.51 3.76 5.33
N PHE A 540 24.35 3.15 4.48
CA PHE A 540 24.64 3.67 3.13
C PHE A 540 23.42 3.68 2.19
N ASP A 541 22.35 2.99 2.57
CA ASP A 541 21.14 2.83 1.77
C ASP A 541 19.95 3.61 2.35
N TYR A 542 20.24 4.72 3.02
CA TYR A 542 19.18 5.51 3.62
C TYR A 542 18.28 6.17 2.57
N HIS A 543 17.04 6.45 2.99
CA HIS A 543 16.09 7.28 2.26
C HIS A 543 15.57 8.38 3.20
N CYS A 544 15.62 9.62 2.76
CA CYS A 544 15.10 10.74 3.54
C CYS A 544 13.58 10.78 3.41
N VAL A 545 12.86 10.72 4.54
CA VAL A 545 11.40 10.61 4.59
C VAL A 545 10.71 11.88 5.08
N TYR A 546 11.45 12.75 5.79
CA TYR A 546 10.93 14.00 6.34
C TYR A 546 12.04 15.04 6.49
N GLY A 547 11.68 16.32 6.40
CA GLY A 547 12.58 17.45 6.64
C GLY A 547 13.41 17.88 5.43
N ASN A 548 14.58 18.49 5.67
CA ASN A 548 15.42 19.08 4.64
C ASN A 548 16.21 18.02 3.84
N GLN A 549 15.65 17.61 2.71
CA GLN A 549 16.25 16.68 1.75
C GLN A 549 17.68 17.07 1.31
N GLN A 550 18.01 18.36 1.32
CA GLN A 550 19.34 18.82 0.90
C GLN A 550 20.44 18.38 1.87
N LEU A 551 20.13 18.21 3.17
CA LEU A 551 21.07 17.64 4.15
C LEU A 551 21.40 16.19 3.80
N ALA A 552 20.36 15.39 3.53
CA ALA A 552 20.50 14.00 3.12
C ALA A 552 21.27 13.87 1.78
N ASN A 553 20.96 14.71 0.79
CA ASN A 553 21.66 14.70 -0.50
C ASN A 553 23.13 15.11 -0.37
N THR A 554 23.43 16.05 0.52
CA THR A 554 24.80 16.51 0.79
C THR A 554 25.63 15.40 1.43
N LEU A 555 25.07 14.71 2.43
CA LEU A 555 25.73 13.58 3.07
C LEU A 555 26.00 12.44 2.07
N GLN A 556 25.05 12.13 1.18
CA GLN A 556 25.23 11.07 0.18
C GLN A 556 26.39 11.39 -0.78
N LYS A 557 26.46 12.64 -1.25
CA LYS A 557 27.59 13.11 -2.08
C LYS A 557 28.92 13.04 -1.33
N GLN A 558 28.93 13.29 -0.03
CA GLN A 558 30.13 13.15 0.81
C GLN A 558 30.52 11.69 0.98
N ILE A 559 29.58 10.78 1.26
CA ILE A 559 29.82 9.33 1.35
C ILE A 559 30.50 8.82 0.07
N ILE A 560 29.92 9.11 -1.10
CA ILE A 560 30.48 8.71 -2.40
C ILE A 560 31.92 9.21 -2.56
N ARG A 561 32.21 10.47 -2.19
CA ARG A 561 33.56 11.03 -2.26
C ARG A 561 34.54 10.38 -1.28
N ILE A 562 34.09 10.04 -0.08
CA ILE A 562 34.94 9.41 0.94
C ILE A 562 35.29 7.98 0.52
N VAL A 563 34.34 7.23 0.00
CA VAL A 563 34.56 5.82 -0.40
C VAL A 563 35.34 5.71 -1.71
N LYS A 564 35.21 6.69 -2.61
CA LYS A 564 35.92 6.68 -3.89
C LYS A 564 37.43 6.53 -3.69
N GLY A 565 37.99 5.43 -4.21
CA GLY A 565 39.42 5.12 -4.14
C GLY A 565 39.87 4.35 -2.88
N GLN A 566 38.96 4.00 -1.97
CA GLN A 566 39.26 3.24 -0.75
C GLN A 566 39.24 1.73 -1.01
N LEU A 567 40.22 1.22 -1.77
CA LEU A 567 40.27 -0.19 -2.18
C LEU A 567 40.36 -1.15 -0.99
N ASP A 568 41.12 -0.81 0.05
CA ASP A 568 41.27 -1.69 1.23
C ASP A 568 39.97 -1.81 2.02
N PHE A 569 39.20 -0.73 2.10
CA PHE A 569 37.87 -0.76 2.69
C PHE A 569 36.90 -1.62 1.85
N LEU A 570 36.94 -1.50 0.52
CA LEU A 570 36.12 -2.34 -0.37
C LEU A 570 36.50 -3.83 -0.27
N LYS A 571 37.80 -4.16 -0.11
CA LYS A 571 38.25 -5.53 0.18
C LYS A 571 37.66 -6.04 1.48
N LEU A 572 37.70 -5.21 2.53
CA LEU A 572 37.15 -5.59 3.82
C LEU A 572 35.64 -5.85 3.74
N LEU A 573 34.88 -4.99 3.06
CA LEU A 573 33.45 -5.24 2.83
C LEU A 573 33.22 -6.55 2.08
N ALA A 574 33.99 -6.82 1.02
CA ALA A 574 33.88 -8.05 0.24
C ALA A 574 34.20 -9.30 1.07
N SER A 575 35.20 -9.23 1.94
CA SER A 575 35.60 -10.32 2.85
C SER A 575 34.69 -10.49 4.07
N ASN A 576 33.90 -9.48 4.43
CA ASN A 576 32.93 -9.57 5.52
C ASN A 576 31.61 -10.24 5.10
N ILE A 577 31.33 -10.32 3.80
CA ILE A 577 30.17 -11.02 3.25
C ILE A 577 30.35 -12.51 3.57
N GLN A 578 29.66 -12.97 4.62
CA GLN A 578 29.90 -14.24 5.30
C GLN A 578 30.04 -15.42 4.33
N SER A 579 31.28 -15.91 4.17
CA SER A 579 31.58 -17.23 3.63
C SER A 579 31.40 -18.35 4.67
N GLN A 580 31.14 -18.01 5.94
CA GLN A 580 30.95 -18.99 7.02
C GLN A 580 29.49 -19.40 7.18
N HIS A 581 29.16 -20.51 6.52
CA HIS A 581 27.91 -21.28 6.57
C HIS A 581 26.80 -20.73 5.68
N ALA A 582 26.86 -21.08 4.40
CA ALA A 582 25.82 -20.90 3.37
C ALA A 582 24.50 -21.63 3.68
N GLY A 583 24.09 -21.72 4.95
CA GLY A 583 22.90 -22.42 5.42
C GLY A 583 22.80 -23.85 4.90
N ILE A 584 23.93 -24.52 4.65
CA ILE A 584 24.00 -25.86 4.07
C ILE A 584 24.78 -26.80 5.00
N THR A 585 24.23 -27.99 5.27
CA THR A 585 24.91 -29.08 5.98
C THR A 585 25.96 -29.74 5.09
N PHE A 586 26.91 -30.48 5.68
CA PHE A 586 27.97 -31.19 4.96
C PHE A 586 27.46 -32.06 3.80
N TRP A 587 26.22 -32.56 3.88
CA TRP A 587 25.56 -33.38 2.85
C TRP A 587 24.70 -32.60 1.83
N GLY A 588 24.79 -31.26 1.80
CA GLY A 588 24.00 -30.44 0.87
C GLY A 588 22.53 -30.25 1.28
N GLY A 589 22.18 -30.53 2.54
CA GLY A 589 20.88 -30.20 3.15
C GLY A 589 20.89 -28.78 3.70
N PHE A 590 19.75 -28.24 4.12
CA PHE A 590 19.68 -26.88 4.68
C PHE A 590 19.93 -26.90 6.20
N VAL A 591 20.64 -25.90 6.71
CA VAL A 591 20.74 -25.66 8.15
C VAL A 591 19.48 -24.91 8.59
N THR A 592 18.72 -25.53 9.49
CA THR A 592 17.44 -25.01 9.96
C THR A 592 17.49 -24.61 11.42
N GLU A 593 16.77 -23.55 11.77
CA GLU A 593 16.47 -23.11 13.13
C GLU A 593 15.03 -23.52 13.43
N ASN A 594 14.83 -24.37 14.43
CA ASN A 594 13.50 -24.91 14.79
C ASN A 594 12.73 -25.50 13.58
N GLY A 595 13.44 -26.20 12.69
CA GLY A 595 12.86 -26.83 11.50
C GLY A 595 12.62 -25.88 10.31
N ARG A 596 12.93 -24.59 10.42
CA ARG A 596 12.77 -23.61 9.34
C ARG A 596 14.11 -23.03 8.87
N PHE A 597 14.18 -22.59 7.62
CA PHE A 597 15.39 -22.05 7.01
C PHE A 597 15.40 -20.52 7.02
N ASN A 598 16.45 -19.91 7.59
CA ASN A 598 16.58 -18.45 7.65
C ASN A 598 17.07 -17.88 6.31
N VAL A 599 16.16 -17.37 5.48
CA VAL A 599 16.51 -16.88 4.14
C VAL A 599 17.26 -15.55 4.19
N LYS A 600 16.91 -14.66 5.13
CA LYS A 600 17.55 -13.34 5.27
C LYS A 600 19.04 -13.48 5.52
N ARG A 601 19.43 -14.25 6.54
CA ARG A 601 20.84 -14.45 6.89
C ARG A 601 21.62 -15.18 5.80
N ASN A 602 21.06 -16.27 5.27
CA ASN A 602 21.83 -17.18 4.43
C ASN A 602 21.81 -16.82 2.93
N VAL A 603 20.96 -15.89 2.50
CA VAL A 603 20.78 -15.56 1.07
C VAL A 603 20.60 -14.06 0.82
N LEU A 604 19.56 -13.43 1.40
CA LEU A 604 19.23 -12.05 1.04
C LEU A 604 20.35 -11.07 1.42
N LEU A 605 20.85 -11.14 2.66
CA LEU A 605 21.91 -10.23 3.12
C LEU A 605 23.19 -10.36 2.29
N PRO A 606 23.78 -11.56 2.07
CA PRO A 606 24.98 -11.69 1.23
C PRO A 606 24.82 -11.14 -0.19
N ILE A 607 23.65 -11.35 -0.82
CA ILE A 607 23.39 -10.84 -2.17
C ILE A 607 23.29 -9.31 -2.16
N THR A 608 22.51 -8.74 -1.26
CA THR A 608 22.33 -7.28 -1.14
C THR A 608 23.66 -6.59 -0.84
N GLU A 609 24.46 -7.13 0.08
CA GLU A 609 25.79 -6.60 0.43
C GLU A 609 26.73 -6.67 -0.78
N SER A 610 26.74 -7.78 -1.53
CA SER A 610 27.55 -7.94 -2.74
C SER A 610 27.21 -6.87 -3.80
N LEU A 611 25.92 -6.68 -4.08
CA LEU A 611 25.46 -5.69 -5.04
C LEU A 611 25.78 -4.26 -4.57
N ARG A 612 25.69 -3.99 -3.26
CA ARG A 612 26.09 -2.71 -2.67
C ARG A 612 27.58 -2.44 -2.87
N VAL A 613 28.45 -3.38 -2.52
CA VAL A 613 29.91 -3.24 -2.63
C VAL A 613 30.31 -2.92 -4.08
N LEU A 614 29.76 -3.64 -5.06
CA LEU A 614 30.01 -3.39 -6.48
C LEU A 614 29.49 -2.03 -6.94
N SER A 615 28.33 -1.62 -6.44
CA SER A 615 27.71 -0.34 -6.79
C SER A 615 28.52 0.83 -6.24
N VAL A 616 28.89 0.75 -4.96
CA VAL A 616 29.70 1.75 -4.27
C VAL A 616 31.07 1.89 -4.93
N SER A 617 31.73 0.79 -5.30
CA SER A 617 33.04 0.83 -6.00
C SER A 617 32.97 1.53 -7.36
N ARG A 618 31.80 1.53 -8.00
CA ARG A 618 31.53 2.16 -9.31
C ARG A 618 30.80 3.51 -9.20
N SER A 619 30.70 4.06 -7.99
CA SER A 619 29.98 5.31 -7.69
C SER A 619 28.54 5.32 -8.20
N ILE A 620 27.87 4.17 -8.15
CA ILE A 620 26.44 4.02 -8.43
C ILE A 620 25.67 4.45 -7.17
N SER A 621 24.74 5.38 -7.34
CA SER A 621 23.90 5.91 -6.26
C SER A 621 22.61 5.14 -6.03
N ALA A 622 22.31 4.14 -6.88
CA ALA A 622 21.18 3.24 -6.69
C ALA A 622 21.23 2.61 -5.29
N ARG A 623 20.08 2.59 -4.62
CA ARG A 623 19.92 2.00 -3.29
C ARG A 623 19.35 0.59 -3.39
N ASN A 624 18.46 0.39 -4.34
CA ASN A 624 17.78 -0.86 -4.53
C ASN A 624 18.68 -1.92 -5.17
N SER A 625 18.62 -3.18 -4.71
CA SER A 625 19.46 -4.26 -5.24
C SER A 625 19.19 -4.58 -6.71
N VAL A 626 17.95 -4.54 -7.18
CA VAL A 626 17.60 -4.79 -8.59
C VAL A 626 18.14 -3.66 -9.47
N GLU A 627 17.85 -2.41 -9.10
CA GLU A 627 18.36 -1.23 -9.81
C GLU A 627 19.90 -1.20 -9.84
N ARG A 628 20.55 -1.59 -8.74
CA ARG A 628 22.00 -1.76 -8.67
C ARG A 628 22.51 -2.74 -9.69
N ALA A 629 21.91 -3.93 -9.78
CA ALA A 629 22.32 -4.94 -10.74
C ALA A 629 22.17 -4.43 -12.19
N GLU A 630 21.07 -3.74 -12.51
CA GLU A 630 20.84 -3.15 -13.83
C GLU A 630 21.89 -2.08 -14.18
N GLN A 631 22.15 -1.14 -13.26
CA GLN A 631 23.15 -0.09 -13.48
C GLN A 631 24.58 -0.63 -13.53
N LEU A 632 24.88 -1.70 -12.77
CA LEU A 632 26.16 -2.39 -12.83
C LEU A 632 26.39 -3.00 -14.22
N MET A 633 25.38 -3.66 -14.78
CA MET A 633 25.47 -4.26 -16.12
C MET A 633 25.67 -3.22 -17.22
N ALA A 634 25.07 -2.04 -17.09
CA ALA A 634 25.20 -0.96 -18.06
C ALA A 634 26.62 -0.37 -18.14
N LYS A 635 27.46 -0.52 -17.11
CA LYS A 635 28.80 0.09 -17.05
C LYS A 635 29.91 -0.68 -17.78
N GLY A 636 29.62 -1.90 -18.28
CA GLY A 636 30.63 -2.80 -18.85
C GLY A 636 31.60 -3.37 -17.80
N ASN A 637 32.20 -4.53 -18.06
CA ASN A 637 33.10 -5.25 -17.13
C ASN A 637 32.43 -5.79 -15.84
N ILE A 638 31.17 -6.23 -15.96
CA ILE A 638 30.46 -6.97 -14.91
C ILE A 638 30.00 -8.32 -15.49
N PRO A 639 30.23 -9.45 -14.79
CA PRO A 639 29.77 -10.76 -15.22
C PRO A 639 28.23 -10.84 -15.27
N PRO A 640 27.64 -11.56 -16.26
CA PRO A 640 26.19 -11.76 -16.35
C PRO A 640 25.55 -12.35 -15.08
N GLU A 641 26.35 -13.05 -14.26
CA GLU A 641 25.96 -13.61 -12.97
C GLU A 641 25.39 -12.55 -12.02
N ILE A 642 25.76 -11.27 -12.15
CA ILE A 642 25.20 -10.18 -11.33
C ILE A 642 23.70 -9.98 -11.56
N ILE A 643 23.20 -10.15 -12.80
CA ILE A 643 21.74 -10.13 -13.05
C ILE A 643 21.07 -11.32 -12.35
N LEU A 644 21.69 -12.50 -12.39
CA LEU A 644 21.15 -13.69 -11.73
C LEU A 644 21.02 -13.49 -10.22
N LEU A 645 21.89 -12.69 -9.59
CA LEU A 645 21.77 -12.34 -8.17
C LEU A 645 20.49 -11.53 -7.89
N ALA A 646 20.12 -10.61 -8.78
CA ALA A 646 18.87 -9.86 -8.64
C ALA A 646 17.65 -10.78 -8.81
N GLU A 647 17.68 -11.70 -9.78
CA GLU A 647 16.62 -12.71 -9.96
C GLU A 647 16.48 -13.63 -8.72
N ASP A 648 17.60 -14.04 -8.16
CA ASP A 648 17.67 -14.84 -6.93
C ASP A 648 17.07 -14.12 -5.74
N LEU A 649 17.39 -12.83 -5.60
CA LEU A 649 16.81 -11.98 -4.56
C LEU A 649 15.28 -11.94 -4.68
N GLN A 650 14.76 -11.70 -5.89
CA GLN A 650 13.30 -11.68 -6.13
C GLN A 650 12.65 -13.02 -5.79
N PHE A 651 13.27 -14.14 -6.16
CA PHE A 651 12.81 -15.47 -5.82
C PHE A 651 12.78 -15.69 -4.29
N CYS A 652 13.83 -15.31 -3.58
CA CYS A 652 13.90 -15.46 -2.13
C CYS A 652 12.96 -14.53 -1.37
N ILE A 653 12.78 -13.29 -1.83
CA ILE A 653 11.76 -12.36 -1.32
C ILE A 653 10.38 -12.98 -1.44
N LYS A 654 10.04 -13.59 -2.59
CA LYS A 654 8.77 -14.29 -2.80
C LYS A 654 8.55 -15.40 -1.77
N LEU A 655 9.57 -16.21 -1.49
CA LEU A 655 9.46 -17.30 -0.51
C LEU A 655 9.20 -16.78 0.90
N VAL A 656 9.93 -15.75 1.32
CA VAL A 656 9.77 -15.14 2.65
C VAL A 656 8.40 -14.46 2.77
N LEU A 657 8.00 -13.67 1.79
CA LEU A 657 6.70 -13.00 1.80
C LEU A 657 5.54 -13.99 1.88
N ARG A 658 5.57 -15.07 1.08
CA ARG A 658 4.55 -16.13 1.13
C ARG A 658 4.49 -16.79 2.50
N GLN A 659 5.64 -17.05 3.12
CA GLN A 659 5.68 -17.61 4.47
C GLN A 659 5.11 -16.62 5.49
N GLN A 660 5.49 -15.34 5.44
CA GLN A 660 5.00 -14.33 6.39
C GLN A 660 3.49 -14.14 6.29
N ILE A 661 2.92 -14.07 5.08
CA ILE A 661 1.46 -14.03 4.88
C ILE A 661 0.81 -15.27 5.50
N THR A 662 1.41 -16.45 5.28
CA THR A 662 0.90 -17.70 5.85
C THR A 662 0.96 -17.72 7.38
N ASP A 663 2.08 -17.30 7.97
CA ASP A 663 2.27 -17.25 9.41
C ASP A 663 1.30 -16.26 10.07
N ILE A 664 1.15 -15.06 9.49
CA ILE A 664 0.20 -14.04 9.95
C ILE A 664 -1.24 -14.58 9.89
N SER A 665 -1.62 -15.28 8.82
CA SER A 665 -2.95 -15.88 8.71
C SER A 665 -3.24 -16.96 9.75
N LYS A 666 -2.18 -17.53 10.36
CA LYS A 666 -2.23 -18.50 11.46
C LYS A 666 -2.05 -17.85 12.84
N GLY A 667 -1.98 -16.52 12.92
CA GLY A 667 -1.73 -15.78 14.16
C GLY A 667 -0.29 -15.90 14.68
N LEU A 668 0.66 -16.34 13.85
CA LEU A 668 2.08 -16.43 14.21
C LEU A 668 2.80 -15.12 13.86
N THR A 669 3.79 -14.76 14.69
CA THR A 669 4.68 -13.63 14.41
C THR A 669 5.46 -13.88 13.11
N PRO A 670 5.40 -12.98 12.12
CA PRO A 670 6.14 -13.17 10.88
C PRO A 670 7.64 -13.09 11.15
N THR A 671 8.41 -13.90 10.45
CA THR A 671 9.88 -13.92 10.54
C THR A 671 10.48 -14.06 9.14
N THR A 672 11.81 -14.12 9.04
CA THR A 672 12.51 -14.42 7.77
C THR A 672 12.78 -15.91 7.58
N LEU A 673 12.21 -16.76 8.44
CA LEU A 673 12.39 -18.20 8.41
C LEU A 673 11.27 -18.86 7.61
N ILE A 674 11.63 -19.68 6.60
CA ILE A 674 10.68 -20.40 5.75
C ILE A 674 10.60 -21.88 6.10
N ASP A 675 9.41 -22.46 5.96
CA ASP A 675 9.22 -23.91 6.04
C ASP A 675 9.65 -24.56 4.72
N LEU A 676 10.73 -25.34 4.76
CA LEU A 676 11.22 -26.08 3.60
C LEU A 676 10.26 -27.20 3.20
N GLY A 677 9.47 -27.75 4.12
CA GLY A 677 8.45 -28.77 3.83
C GLY A 677 7.39 -28.26 2.86
N ALA A 678 7.00 -26.99 3.00
CA ALA A 678 6.00 -26.33 2.18
C ALA A 678 6.47 -25.96 0.75
N LEU A 679 7.78 -26.05 0.46
CA LEU A 679 8.31 -25.74 -0.87
C LEU A 679 8.11 -26.91 -1.85
N SER A 680 7.73 -26.56 -3.09
CA SER A 680 7.70 -27.49 -4.21
C SER A 680 9.11 -28.01 -4.56
N ALA A 681 9.18 -29.13 -5.28
CA ALA A 681 10.46 -29.70 -5.73
C ALA A 681 11.26 -28.71 -6.60
N ARG A 682 10.57 -27.92 -7.44
CA ARG A 682 11.17 -26.87 -8.26
C ARG A 682 11.77 -25.75 -7.41
N GLU A 683 11.00 -25.24 -6.44
CA GLU A 683 11.48 -24.17 -5.55
C GLU A 683 12.66 -24.64 -4.68
N LYS A 684 12.63 -25.87 -4.16
CA LYS A 684 13.76 -26.46 -3.44
C LYS A 684 15.02 -26.52 -4.31
N LYS A 685 14.87 -26.92 -5.58
CA LYS A 685 15.99 -26.96 -6.55
C LYS A 685 16.53 -25.56 -6.84
N THR A 686 15.65 -24.58 -7.05
CA THR A 686 16.05 -23.18 -7.28
C THR A 686 16.77 -22.61 -6.05
N LEU A 687 16.23 -22.81 -4.84
CA LEU A 687 16.86 -22.32 -3.61
C LEU A 687 18.26 -22.93 -3.40
N LYS A 688 18.44 -24.22 -3.72
CA LYS A 688 19.77 -24.84 -3.72
C LYS A 688 20.72 -24.22 -4.76
N SER A 689 20.22 -23.87 -5.94
CA SER A 689 21.01 -23.17 -6.96
C SER A 689 21.45 -21.78 -6.49
N VAL A 690 20.53 -21.04 -5.85
CA VAL A 690 20.81 -19.72 -5.27
C VAL A 690 21.91 -19.82 -4.22
N GLN A 691 21.79 -20.75 -3.27
CA GLN A 691 22.85 -20.98 -2.27
C GLN A 691 24.18 -21.40 -2.90
N GLY A 692 24.14 -22.16 -3.99
CA GLY A 692 25.33 -22.49 -4.78
C GLY A 692 26.06 -21.23 -5.26
N ARG A 693 25.32 -20.23 -5.76
CA ARG A 693 25.89 -18.93 -6.14
C ARG A 693 26.37 -18.12 -4.93
N VAL A 694 25.59 -18.09 -3.85
CA VAL A 694 25.97 -17.38 -2.59
C VAL A 694 27.33 -17.83 -2.07
N LYS A 695 27.66 -19.13 -2.17
CA LYS A 695 28.97 -19.68 -1.77
C LYS A 695 30.16 -19.09 -2.54
N HIS A 696 29.95 -18.55 -3.72
CA HIS A 696 30.99 -18.03 -4.59
C HIS A 696 30.96 -16.49 -4.70
N LEU A 697 30.12 -15.81 -3.90
CA LEU A 697 30.01 -14.35 -3.93
C LEU A 697 31.32 -13.65 -3.59
N GLU A 698 32.04 -14.14 -2.58
CA GLU A 698 33.34 -13.57 -2.21
C GLU A 698 34.29 -13.56 -3.41
N GLN A 699 34.48 -14.72 -4.06
CA GLN A 699 35.33 -14.83 -5.25
C GLN A 699 34.83 -13.92 -6.38
N LEU A 700 33.53 -13.92 -6.67
CA LEU A 700 32.93 -13.07 -7.70
C LEU A 700 33.21 -11.58 -7.45
N LEU A 701 33.11 -11.13 -6.20
CA LEU A 701 33.42 -9.75 -5.81
C LEU A 701 34.90 -9.44 -5.99
N PHE A 702 35.79 -10.33 -5.57
CA PHE A 702 37.24 -10.15 -5.76
C PHE A 702 37.58 -10.03 -7.25
N ASP A 703 37.04 -10.89 -8.11
CA ASP A 703 37.26 -10.83 -9.55
C ASP A 703 36.71 -9.52 -10.15
N CYS A 704 35.55 -9.05 -9.70
CA CYS A 704 34.94 -7.81 -10.21
C CYS A 704 35.60 -6.52 -9.70
N LEU A 705 36.30 -6.56 -8.56
CA LEU A 705 36.92 -5.40 -7.93
C LEU A 705 38.42 -5.30 -8.25
N PHE A 706 39.09 -6.43 -8.49
CA PHE A 706 40.56 -6.50 -8.61
C PHE A 706 41.06 -7.30 -9.82
N GLY A 707 40.15 -7.92 -10.59
CA GLY A 707 40.47 -8.71 -11.79
C GLY A 707 40.62 -7.90 -13.07
#